data_AF-A0A3A4ZRT2-F1
#
_entry.id   AF-A0A3A4ZRT2-F1
#
_cell.length_a   1.000
_cell.length_b   1.000
_cell.length_c   1.000
_cell.angle_alpha   90.00
_cell.angle_beta   90.00
_cell.angle_gamma   90.00
#
_symmetry.space_group_name_H-M   'P 1'
#
loop_
_entity.id
_entity.type
_entity.pdbx_description
1 polymer ?
#
loop_
_entity_poly.entity_id
_entity_poly.type
_entity_poly.pdbx_seq_one_letter_code
_entity_poly.pdbx_strand_id
1 'polypeptide(L)'
;MRRSIVIDLFLLAAIEAFMMVFLDVRYLFYDTVVTGGDTASWHGIAHHLLTELIPNGRLTGWDMGNFCGYPNFSFYFLPPFLLAVLPSYLFGLPLTITLKLAIASGIFLFPVMVWLGLRKMGYRFPGPIIGAAGSLLLLFNEFYTMFGGNVLSTNAGEFSYMFAFALFAWFIGTIYRGVEKEEGWIGNGLLLGLIGLCHLFVFVPAVCLMIYLFLARGRLGYLIKVSILGFGIMAFWILPILAYRHPWTTPVYMIWQEFVSWRHTFMGIGIILLVIGPRTALAALGEIGDTSSAGYRTWAFFVLAGLAAFTVLYVGGTFLVRGSGLFDQGLTVTPMQASTIGASAAALLEPWIIPISLFSGMAVVVTGIRSRKSCSSLVRFCSAGGALFFTGCVLFASIGLHYLLGRSVEAPGLKRFILSTATMSVTHGLIGICTIWLLLRKSFREFSLAAARDHCKGRFGMLLGLGFGCVVLYYAAHFLQVPDIRFLPPLALVLVYILFAETLEPFLSRTSAVTKAWSGLLIAYGCILAVIFGTSNADHWFRFNNRGYEYNTGIRDFQAANLFLRTADPLNAPRVGYEKCNLYGKYGGDRVFESLPYFSGRQTMEGIHYASSWAARFMAFSQTLYSKEIKTPRSYILSRLNADALPAYMNLYNLSRLILMTPEARESVESSPQFKREATFGDIAIYRYENSDGRYVDVPRRMPLLYKGDGWVEDFYRWYREGRHLDLLMVPSGYVKNEEDRVLLLTEVKNVDDLGSLRSDLLDRRGLRVDARLEHQKIEFTTNRVGLPHLVKVSYYPNWKVKGANGVYPVSPHLMMVIPRESHVVLTYGSNPWEIIGMVITGATLFILLFALTWRLLSRHSRFGPHFEIRNSKFDIRCSINRLLASAERFFAKYKPVIIGIVLLSCVGLIAGGAVNRNKPVRTYISGYRLFQSGMDLKKQGREQEAKPLFEKAIRTMSPVFDPLPVDDHQDVILCMLFTAGSHEQLGRPDAAEALYKRILVEYPFSRYVGEANVKIARIKRNQGKLQEAREHFEKAIREDRWSVWASYAKDELKKK
;
A
#
# COMPACT_ATOMS: atom_id res chain seq x y z
N MET A 1 -16.88 -39.19 -11.73
CA MET A 1 -16.47 -38.26 -10.66
C MET A 1 -15.06 -38.55 -10.13
N ARG A 2 -14.67 -39.80 -9.85
CA ARG A 2 -13.30 -40.13 -9.37
C ARG A 2 -12.20 -39.77 -10.38
N ARG A 3 -12.34 -40.15 -11.67
CA ARG A 3 -11.33 -39.87 -12.72
C ARG A 3 -11.03 -38.38 -12.94
N SER A 4 -12.05 -37.51 -12.94
CA SER A 4 -11.85 -36.06 -13.13
C SER A 4 -11.11 -35.40 -11.96
N ILE A 5 -11.32 -35.86 -10.73
CA ILE A 5 -10.61 -35.36 -9.56
C ILE A 5 -9.14 -35.77 -9.60
N VAL A 6 -8.84 -37.00 -10.06
CA VAL A 6 -7.46 -37.46 -10.22
C VAL A 6 -6.70 -36.59 -11.21
N ILE A 7 -7.31 -36.25 -12.36
CA ILE A 7 -6.68 -35.36 -13.36
C ILE A 7 -6.46 -33.96 -12.78
N ASP A 8 -7.45 -33.39 -12.08
CA ASP A 8 -7.29 -32.10 -11.38
C ASP A 8 -6.11 -32.13 -10.42
N LEU A 9 -6.02 -33.15 -9.56
CA LEU A 9 -4.95 -33.27 -8.57
C LEU A 9 -3.58 -33.47 -9.22
N PHE A 10 -3.50 -34.23 -10.31
CA PHE A 10 -2.26 -34.43 -11.06
C PHE A 10 -1.77 -33.13 -11.67
N LEU A 11 -2.64 -32.38 -12.36
CA LEU A 11 -2.28 -31.10 -12.96
C LEU A 11 -1.96 -30.05 -11.91
N LEU A 12 -2.67 -30.05 -10.76
CA LEU A 12 -2.37 -29.14 -9.65
C LEU A 12 -1.00 -29.45 -9.05
N ALA A 13 -0.68 -30.73 -8.84
CA ALA A 13 0.66 -31.15 -8.39
C ALA A 13 1.75 -30.76 -9.40
N ALA A 14 1.48 -30.84 -10.71
CA ALA A 14 2.40 -30.38 -11.74
C ALA A 14 2.64 -28.85 -11.68
N ILE A 15 1.59 -28.06 -11.40
CA ILE A 15 1.71 -26.60 -11.19
C ILE A 15 2.59 -26.32 -9.96
N GLU A 16 2.35 -27.00 -8.84
CA GLU A 16 3.16 -26.83 -7.62
C GLU A 16 4.62 -27.23 -7.86
N ALA A 17 4.85 -28.38 -8.48
CA ALA A 17 6.19 -28.85 -8.83
C ALA A 17 6.92 -27.86 -9.76
N PHE A 18 6.22 -27.32 -10.76
CA PHE A 18 6.76 -26.26 -11.61
C PHE A 18 7.19 -25.05 -10.78
N MET A 19 6.32 -24.52 -9.91
CA MET A 19 6.67 -23.35 -9.09
C MET A 19 7.86 -23.62 -8.17
N MET A 20 7.91 -24.82 -7.57
CA MET A 20 9.00 -25.21 -6.67
C MET A 20 10.35 -25.28 -7.39
N VAL A 21 10.36 -25.80 -8.62
CA VAL A 21 11.56 -25.86 -9.47
C VAL A 21 11.93 -24.47 -9.99
N PHE A 22 10.96 -23.71 -10.48
CA PHE A 22 11.18 -22.40 -11.08
C PHE A 22 11.79 -21.40 -10.09
N LEU A 23 11.23 -21.32 -8.87
CA LEU A 23 11.71 -20.43 -7.81
C LEU A 23 12.91 -21.00 -7.04
N ASP A 24 13.30 -22.26 -7.28
CA ASP A 24 14.35 -22.96 -6.54
C ASP A 24 14.14 -22.94 -5.01
N VAL A 25 13.15 -23.71 -4.54
CA VAL A 25 12.77 -23.77 -3.11
C VAL A 25 13.88 -24.23 -2.16
N ARG A 26 15.01 -24.73 -2.67
CA ARG A 26 16.17 -25.10 -1.83
C ARG A 26 16.67 -23.91 -1.01
N TYR A 27 16.59 -22.68 -1.53
CA TYR A 27 16.98 -21.47 -0.79
C TYR A 27 16.13 -21.21 0.46
N LEU A 28 14.90 -21.75 0.54
CA LEU A 28 14.07 -21.64 1.75
C LEU A 28 14.67 -22.40 2.94
N PHE A 29 15.50 -23.41 2.67
CA PHE A 29 16.10 -24.28 3.68
C PHE A 29 17.53 -23.86 4.04
N TYR A 30 18.06 -22.78 3.46
CA TYR A 30 19.34 -22.22 3.88
C TYR A 30 19.17 -21.49 5.21
N ASP A 31 20.04 -21.79 6.17
CA ASP A 31 20.09 -21.10 7.45
C ASP A 31 20.80 -19.74 7.28
N THR A 32 20.08 -18.81 6.65
CA THR A 32 20.54 -17.45 6.35
C THR A 32 19.43 -16.46 6.60
N VAL A 33 19.77 -15.25 7.05
CA VAL A 33 18.79 -14.21 7.37
C VAL A 33 18.23 -13.62 6.09
N VAL A 34 16.89 -13.57 5.97
CA VAL A 34 16.21 -13.04 4.78
C VAL A 34 16.62 -11.59 4.50
N THR A 35 16.76 -11.22 3.22
CA THR A 35 17.16 -9.88 2.78
C THR A 35 16.18 -9.29 1.77
N GLY A 36 16.41 -8.04 1.35
CA GLY A 36 15.70 -7.38 0.25
C GLY A 36 14.40 -6.67 0.66
N GLY A 37 14.15 -5.50 0.06
CA GLY A 37 12.95 -4.70 0.34
C GLY A 37 12.69 -4.48 1.83
N ASP A 38 11.42 -4.57 2.23
CA ASP A 38 10.98 -4.55 3.62
C ASP A 38 11.24 -5.91 4.32
N THR A 39 11.46 -6.98 3.55
CA THR A 39 11.68 -8.33 4.07
C THR A 39 12.90 -8.45 4.97
N ALA A 40 13.96 -7.70 4.63
CA ALA A 40 15.15 -7.48 5.46
C ALA A 40 14.85 -7.15 6.94
N SER A 41 13.77 -6.40 7.20
CA SER A 41 13.40 -5.95 8.55
C SER A 41 12.50 -6.95 9.30
N TRP A 42 11.86 -7.89 8.60
CA TRP A 42 10.91 -8.82 9.21
C TRP A 42 11.56 -9.85 10.14
N HIS A 43 12.85 -10.16 9.94
CA HIS A 43 13.56 -11.10 10.81
C HIS A 43 13.67 -10.59 12.24
N GLY A 44 14.01 -9.31 12.44
CA GLY A 44 14.09 -8.70 13.77
C GLY A 44 12.74 -8.70 14.49
N ILE A 45 11.65 -8.44 13.75
CA ILE A 45 10.28 -8.46 14.30
C ILE A 45 9.84 -9.87 14.69
N ALA A 46 10.12 -10.86 13.84
CA ALA A 46 9.84 -12.27 14.14
C ALA A 46 10.69 -12.75 15.33
N HIS A 47 11.94 -12.30 15.43
CA HIS A 47 12.83 -12.61 16.54
C HIS A 47 12.27 -12.05 17.86
N HIS A 48 11.83 -10.79 17.89
CA HIS A 48 11.17 -10.20 19.08
C HIS A 48 9.91 -10.98 19.49
N LEU A 49 9.09 -11.44 18.53
CA LEU A 49 7.95 -12.31 18.84
C LEU A 49 8.40 -13.63 19.50
N LEU A 50 9.47 -14.24 18.99
CA LEU A 50 10.02 -15.51 19.47
C LEU A 50 10.67 -15.39 20.86
N THR A 51 11.47 -14.35 21.11
CA THR A 51 12.30 -14.25 22.31
C THR A 51 11.65 -13.46 23.44
N GLU A 52 10.82 -12.46 23.12
CA GLU A 52 10.24 -11.56 24.13
C GLU A 52 8.75 -11.78 24.35
N LEU A 53 7.95 -11.98 23.28
CA LEU A 53 6.49 -11.99 23.43
C LEU A 53 5.94 -13.37 23.79
N ILE A 54 6.22 -14.40 22.97
CA ILE A 54 5.69 -15.75 23.18
C ILE A 54 6.09 -16.36 24.54
N PRO A 55 7.37 -16.27 24.98
CA PRO A 55 7.77 -16.82 26.28
C PRO A 55 7.06 -16.15 27.46
N ASN A 56 6.67 -14.88 27.31
CA ASN A 56 5.92 -14.13 28.31
C ASN A 56 4.39 -14.26 28.15
N GLY A 57 3.90 -15.18 27.31
CA GLY A 57 2.47 -15.41 27.09
C GLY A 57 1.75 -14.28 26.36
N ARG A 58 2.48 -13.44 25.61
CA ARG A 58 1.93 -12.28 24.90
C ARG A 58 1.92 -12.48 23.39
N LEU A 59 0.91 -11.90 22.74
CA LEU A 59 0.81 -11.82 21.28
C LEU A 59 1.17 -10.43 20.73
N THR A 60 1.16 -9.41 21.60
CA THR A 60 1.51 -8.03 21.32
C THR A 60 2.31 -7.47 22.48
N GLY A 61 3.13 -6.44 22.24
CA GLY A 61 3.95 -5.88 23.30
C GLY A 61 4.89 -4.78 22.83
N TRP A 62 5.66 -4.20 23.76
CA TRP A 62 6.57 -3.11 23.45
C TRP A 62 7.92 -3.61 22.95
N ASP A 63 8.37 -3.08 21.82
CA ASP A 63 9.70 -3.32 21.27
C ASP A 63 10.52 -2.02 21.32
N MET A 64 11.61 -2.01 22.09
CA MET A 64 12.51 -0.85 22.24
C MET A 64 13.42 -0.61 21.02
N GLY A 65 13.56 -1.59 20.13
CA GLY A 65 14.61 -1.61 19.11
C GLY A 65 14.57 -0.47 18.10
N ASN A 66 13.38 -0.04 17.68
CA ASN A 66 13.17 1.00 16.68
C ASN A 66 12.24 2.11 17.21
N PHE A 67 12.24 3.30 16.58
CA PHE A 67 11.28 4.38 16.84
C PHE A 67 11.19 4.86 18.31
N CYS A 68 12.29 4.71 19.05
CA CYS A 68 12.33 4.91 20.51
C CYS A 68 11.31 4.05 21.27
N GLY A 69 10.91 2.92 20.72
CA GLY A 69 9.85 2.09 21.26
C GLY A 69 8.56 2.15 20.45
N TYR A 70 7.95 1.00 20.16
CA TYR A 70 6.63 0.91 19.54
C TYR A 70 5.87 -0.35 19.98
N PRO A 71 4.52 -0.36 19.92
CA PRO A 71 3.70 -1.50 20.31
C PRO A 71 3.64 -2.54 19.17
N ASN A 72 4.64 -3.42 19.11
CA ASN A 72 4.75 -4.50 18.14
C ASN A 72 3.49 -5.39 18.11
N PHE A 73 3.05 -5.76 16.91
CA PHE A 73 1.81 -6.49 16.58
C PHE A 73 0.47 -5.87 17.04
N SER A 74 0.47 -4.70 17.68
CA SER A 74 -0.79 -4.03 18.07
C SER A 74 -1.50 -3.39 16.87
N PHE A 75 -0.75 -2.97 15.85
CA PHE A 75 -1.26 -2.38 14.61
C PHE A 75 -0.78 -3.11 13.36
N TYR A 76 -0.31 -4.34 13.51
CA TYR A 76 0.20 -5.17 12.42
C TYR A 76 -0.32 -6.61 12.50
N PHE A 77 -0.12 -7.37 11.42
CA PHE A 77 -0.70 -8.70 11.22
C PHE A 77 0.09 -9.79 11.96
N LEU A 78 -0.62 -10.71 12.60
CA LEU A 78 -0.03 -11.68 13.52
C LEU A 78 0.07 -13.12 12.95
N PRO A 79 -0.96 -13.72 12.34
CA PRO A 79 -0.93 -15.14 11.98
C PRO A 79 0.22 -15.54 11.05
N PRO A 80 0.58 -14.76 10.00
CA PRO A 80 1.73 -15.10 9.15
C PRO A 80 3.06 -15.16 9.92
N PHE A 81 3.24 -14.35 10.97
CA PHE A 81 4.42 -14.43 11.83
C PHE A 81 4.36 -15.61 12.80
N LEU A 82 3.16 -15.95 13.30
CA LEU A 82 2.99 -17.16 14.12
C LEU A 82 3.30 -18.44 13.34
N LEU A 83 3.04 -18.48 12.03
CA LEU A 83 3.46 -19.59 11.16
C LEU A 83 4.99 -19.78 11.13
N ALA A 84 5.76 -18.71 11.31
CA ALA A 84 7.22 -18.77 11.42
C ALA A 84 7.68 -19.10 12.85
N VAL A 85 7.11 -18.41 13.83
CA VAL A 85 7.60 -18.46 15.22
C VAL A 85 7.18 -19.72 15.95
N LEU A 86 5.96 -20.22 15.77
CA LEU A 86 5.50 -21.40 16.50
C LEU A 86 6.33 -22.66 16.20
N PRO A 87 6.69 -22.99 14.95
CA PRO A 87 7.58 -24.12 14.70
C PRO A 87 8.97 -23.94 15.29
N SER A 88 9.49 -22.71 15.31
CA SER A 88 10.79 -22.40 15.93
C SER A 88 10.73 -22.57 17.46
N TYR A 89 9.68 -22.05 18.09
CA TYR A 89 9.46 -22.13 19.53
C TYR A 89 9.16 -23.55 20.03
N LEU A 90 8.29 -24.29 19.32
CA LEU A 90 7.81 -25.60 19.75
C LEU A 90 8.76 -26.75 19.40
N PHE A 91 9.51 -26.64 18.29
CA PHE A 91 10.36 -27.72 17.78
C PHE A 91 11.83 -27.36 17.66
N GLY A 92 12.24 -26.14 18.03
CA GLY A 92 13.64 -25.69 17.96
C GLY A 92 14.17 -25.50 16.54
N LEU A 93 13.30 -25.34 15.54
CA LEU A 93 13.72 -25.12 14.15
C LEU A 93 14.32 -23.71 13.98
N PRO A 94 15.34 -23.51 13.13
CA PRO A 94 15.91 -22.19 12.88
C PRO A 94 14.86 -21.19 12.36
N LEU A 95 14.74 -20.04 13.03
CA LEU A 95 13.79 -18.99 12.66
C LEU A 95 14.03 -18.46 11.23
N THR A 96 15.29 -18.44 10.80
CA THR A 96 15.72 -18.12 9.43
C THR A 96 15.01 -18.98 8.38
N ILE A 97 14.83 -20.28 8.64
CA ILE A 97 14.17 -21.23 7.75
C ILE A 97 12.65 -21.10 7.88
N THR A 98 12.12 -21.12 9.12
CA THR A 98 10.66 -21.09 9.33
C THR A 98 10.04 -19.79 8.84
N LEU A 99 10.75 -18.66 8.93
CA LEU A 99 10.31 -17.38 8.39
C LEU A 99 10.27 -17.38 6.86
N LYS A 100 11.28 -17.95 6.18
CA LYS A 100 11.27 -18.11 4.71
C LYS A 100 10.08 -18.96 4.25
N LEU A 101 9.83 -20.07 4.94
CA LEU A 101 8.67 -20.93 4.67
C LEU A 101 7.35 -20.18 4.88
N ALA A 102 7.24 -19.39 5.95
CA ALA A 102 6.06 -18.57 6.21
C ALA A 102 5.86 -17.50 5.12
N ILE A 103 6.93 -16.80 4.70
CA ILE A 103 6.90 -15.81 3.62
C ILE A 103 6.44 -16.46 2.31
N ALA A 104 6.99 -17.62 1.96
CA ALA A 104 6.69 -18.32 0.72
C ALA A 104 5.30 -19.02 0.74
N SER A 105 4.74 -19.30 1.90
CA SER A 105 3.50 -20.11 2.03
C SER A 105 2.33 -19.57 1.22
N GLY A 106 2.13 -18.26 1.16
CA GLY A 106 1.05 -17.65 0.38
C GLY A 106 1.17 -17.90 -1.14
N ILE A 107 2.40 -17.98 -1.66
CA ILE A 107 2.70 -18.24 -3.09
C ILE A 107 2.19 -19.64 -3.47
N PHE A 108 2.58 -20.65 -2.71
CA PHE A 108 2.24 -22.06 -2.97
C PHE A 108 0.80 -22.41 -2.57
N LEU A 109 0.21 -21.72 -1.58
CA LEU A 109 -1.20 -21.94 -1.23
C LEU A 109 -2.16 -21.38 -2.29
N PHE A 110 -1.77 -20.37 -3.05
CA PHE A 110 -2.70 -19.61 -3.88
C PHE A 110 -3.38 -20.43 -5.00
N PRO A 111 -2.67 -21.20 -5.85
CA PRO A 111 -3.32 -22.03 -6.88
C PRO A 111 -4.23 -23.09 -6.29
N VAL A 112 -3.83 -23.69 -5.16
CA VAL A 112 -4.63 -24.68 -4.41
C VAL A 112 -5.93 -24.05 -3.88
N MET A 113 -5.85 -22.86 -3.29
CA MET A 113 -7.02 -22.16 -2.76
C MET A 113 -7.95 -21.64 -3.86
N VAL A 114 -7.42 -21.26 -5.02
CA VAL A 114 -8.21 -20.96 -6.22
C VAL A 114 -8.97 -22.20 -6.68
N TRP A 115 -8.30 -23.35 -6.80
CA TRP A 115 -8.95 -24.61 -7.17
C TRP A 115 -10.06 -24.98 -6.18
N LEU A 116 -9.80 -24.88 -4.86
CA LEU A 116 -10.80 -25.13 -3.81
C LEU A 116 -11.98 -24.15 -3.88
N GLY A 117 -11.71 -22.86 -4.05
CA GLY A 117 -12.71 -21.81 -4.17
C GLY A 117 -13.66 -22.04 -5.35
N LEU A 118 -13.11 -22.30 -6.54
CA LEU A 118 -13.89 -22.62 -7.74
C LEU A 118 -14.75 -23.88 -7.56
N ARG A 119 -14.21 -24.94 -6.93
CA ARG A 119 -15.01 -26.13 -6.62
C ARG A 119 -16.13 -25.83 -5.64
N LYS A 120 -15.92 -24.98 -4.64
CA LYS A 120 -16.97 -24.59 -3.68
C LYS A 120 -18.05 -23.75 -4.34
N MET A 121 -17.72 -22.93 -5.34
CA MET A 121 -18.71 -22.24 -6.19
C MET A 121 -19.51 -23.17 -7.11
N GLY A 122 -19.11 -24.45 -7.24
CA GLY A 122 -19.81 -25.43 -8.06
C GLY A 122 -19.30 -25.52 -9.50
N TYR A 123 -18.15 -24.92 -9.82
CA TYR A 123 -17.53 -25.11 -11.14
C TYR A 123 -17.15 -26.57 -11.36
N ARG A 124 -17.49 -27.11 -12.52
CA ARG A 124 -17.20 -28.50 -12.90
C ARG A 124 -15.85 -28.61 -13.60
N PHE A 125 -15.27 -29.81 -13.56
CA PHE A 125 -14.07 -30.14 -14.34
C PHE A 125 -14.27 -29.78 -15.83
N PRO A 126 -13.34 -29.05 -16.47
CA PRO A 126 -11.99 -28.66 -16.01
C PRO A 126 -11.86 -27.22 -15.46
N GLY A 127 -12.97 -26.52 -15.17
CA GLY A 127 -12.95 -25.11 -14.75
C GLY A 127 -12.05 -24.81 -13.54
N PRO A 128 -12.11 -25.58 -12.43
CA PRO A 128 -11.26 -25.34 -11.27
C PRO A 128 -9.76 -25.41 -11.54
N ILE A 129 -9.29 -26.41 -12.30
CA ILE A 129 -7.86 -26.54 -12.62
C ILE A 129 -7.39 -25.48 -13.61
N ILE A 130 -8.24 -25.10 -14.57
CA ILE A 130 -7.96 -24.00 -15.50
C ILE A 130 -7.84 -22.68 -14.74
N GLY A 131 -8.71 -22.42 -13.76
CA GLY A 131 -8.61 -21.24 -12.92
C GLY A 131 -7.36 -21.25 -12.03
N ALA A 132 -6.96 -22.41 -11.51
CA ALA A 132 -5.71 -22.55 -10.75
C ALA A 132 -4.48 -22.25 -11.62
N ALA A 133 -4.44 -22.76 -12.85
CA ALA A 133 -3.41 -22.39 -13.82
C ALA A 133 -3.42 -20.89 -14.15
N GLY A 134 -4.60 -20.30 -14.38
CA GLY A 134 -4.74 -18.86 -14.64
C GLY A 134 -4.25 -17.98 -13.49
N SER A 135 -4.25 -18.49 -12.25
CA SER A 135 -3.70 -17.77 -11.09
C SER A 135 -2.19 -17.56 -11.17
N LEU A 136 -1.46 -18.39 -11.93
CA LEU A 136 -0.03 -18.19 -12.19
C LEU A 136 0.25 -16.86 -12.89
N LEU A 137 -0.63 -16.45 -13.81
CA LEU A 137 -0.48 -15.17 -14.53
C LEU A 137 -0.58 -13.96 -13.60
N LEU A 138 -1.31 -14.10 -12.49
CA LEU A 138 -1.37 -13.07 -11.45
C LEU A 138 -0.17 -13.17 -10.51
N LEU A 139 0.16 -14.38 -10.08
CA LEU A 139 1.24 -14.65 -9.13
C LEU A 139 2.61 -14.21 -9.67
N PHE A 140 2.83 -14.39 -10.96
CA PHE A 140 4.07 -14.07 -11.67
C PHE A 140 3.99 -12.76 -12.46
N ASN A 141 2.98 -11.92 -12.19
CA ASN A 141 2.88 -10.60 -12.80
C ASN A 141 4.00 -9.68 -12.27
N GLU A 142 4.87 -9.18 -13.16
CA GLU A 142 6.00 -8.30 -12.80
C GLU A 142 5.72 -6.79 -13.02
N PHE A 143 4.50 -6.40 -13.40
CA PHE A 143 4.16 -4.98 -13.61
C PHE A 143 4.20 -4.15 -12.31
N TYR A 144 4.24 -4.79 -11.15
CA TYR A 144 4.35 -4.11 -9.86
C TYR A 144 5.11 -4.95 -8.82
N THR A 145 5.77 -4.27 -7.88
CA THR A 145 6.76 -4.89 -6.97
C THR A 145 6.47 -4.78 -5.49
N MET A 146 5.53 -3.94 -5.02
CA MET A 146 5.32 -3.67 -3.58
C MET A 146 3.85 -3.59 -3.14
N PHE A 147 2.91 -4.16 -3.91
CA PHE A 147 1.48 -3.92 -3.71
C PHE A 147 0.66 -5.16 -3.29
N GLY A 148 1.24 -6.35 -3.38
CA GLY A 148 0.66 -7.60 -2.87
C GLY A 148 0.02 -8.46 -3.95
N GLY A 149 -0.10 -9.77 -3.69
CA GLY A 149 -0.77 -10.73 -4.59
C GLY A 149 0.12 -11.34 -5.68
N ASN A 150 1.42 -11.05 -5.68
CA ASN A 150 2.42 -11.64 -6.60
C ASN A 150 3.75 -11.98 -5.88
N VAL A 151 4.64 -12.72 -6.56
CA VAL A 151 5.94 -13.16 -6.03
C VAL A 151 6.84 -11.98 -5.67
N LEU A 152 6.88 -10.95 -6.52
CA LEU A 152 7.72 -9.76 -6.28
C LEU A 152 7.30 -9.02 -5.01
N SER A 153 6.02 -8.74 -4.85
CA SER A 153 5.50 -8.06 -3.66
C SER A 153 5.68 -8.90 -2.40
N THR A 154 5.44 -10.21 -2.48
CA THR A 154 5.65 -11.13 -1.35
C THR A 154 7.08 -11.01 -0.82
N ASN A 155 8.05 -11.07 -1.73
CA ASN A 155 9.47 -10.94 -1.44
C ASN A 155 9.87 -9.48 -1.10
N ALA A 156 9.16 -8.46 -1.60
CA ALA A 156 9.40 -7.09 -1.16
C ALA A 156 8.90 -6.80 0.27
N GLY A 157 8.07 -7.66 0.84
CA GLY A 157 7.60 -7.57 2.23
C GLY A 157 6.11 -7.83 2.44
N GLU A 158 5.34 -8.03 1.37
CA GLU A 158 3.88 -8.16 1.38
C GLU A 158 3.40 -9.61 1.55
N PHE A 159 4.15 -10.43 2.30
CA PHE A 159 3.84 -11.84 2.48
C PHE A 159 2.57 -12.08 3.29
N SER A 160 2.29 -11.22 4.27
CA SER A 160 1.03 -11.26 5.03
C SER A 160 -0.18 -11.01 4.13
N TYR A 161 -0.05 -10.06 3.18
CA TYR A 161 -1.06 -9.85 2.13
C TYR A 161 -1.24 -11.10 1.29
N MET A 162 -0.15 -11.69 0.78
CA MET A 162 -0.21 -12.86 -0.10
C MET A 162 -0.88 -14.07 0.58
N PHE A 163 -0.58 -14.30 1.86
CA PHE A 163 -1.23 -15.35 2.65
C PHE A 163 -2.74 -15.10 2.80
N ALA A 164 -3.14 -13.88 3.19
CA ALA A 164 -4.55 -13.50 3.26
C ALA A 164 -5.25 -13.61 1.90
N PHE A 165 -4.56 -13.26 0.82
CA PHE A 165 -5.05 -13.29 -0.55
C PHE A 165 -5.32 -14.72 -1.04
N ALA A 166 -4.45 -15.68 -0.66
CA ALA A 166 -4.68 -17.09 -0.91
C ALA A 166 -5.95 -17.58 -0.18
N LEU A 167 -6.10 -17.26 1.10
CA LEU A 167 -7.31 -17.61 1.86
C LEU A 167 -8.57 -16.95 1.30
N PHE A 168 -8.45 -15.73 0.80
CA PHE A 168 -9.55 -14.99 0.17
C PHE A 168 -10.07 -15.69 -1.09
N ALA A 169 -9.20 -16.25 -1.93
CA ALA A 169 -9.60 -17.04 -3.09
C ALA A 169 -10.51 -18.23 -2.69
N TRP A 170 -10.19 -18.90 -1.59
CA TRP A 170 -11.03 -19.98 -1.06
C TRP A 170 -12.33 -19.44 -0.45
N PHE A 171 -12.24 -18.33 0.30
CA PHE A 171 -13.38 -17.69 0.95
C PHE A 171 -14.46 -17.28 -0.04
N ILE A 172 -14.10 -16.74 -1.21
CA ILE A 172 -15.06 -16.38 -2.27
C ILE A 172 -16.00 -17.56 -2.57
N GLY A 173 -15.44 -18.77 -2.67
CA GLY A 173 -16.24 -19.95 -2.97
C GLY A 173 -17.03 -20.51 -1.79
N THR A 174 -16.44 -20.53 -0.60
CA THR A 174 -17.12 -21.05 0.59
C THR A 174 -18.25 -20.13 1.05
N ILE A 175 -18.09 -18.81 0.95
CA ILE A 175 -19.14 -17.85 1.32
C ILE A 175 -20.28 -17.87 0.30
N TYR A 176 -19.98 -17.94 -1.00
CA TYR A 176 -21.01 -18.10 -2.03
C TYR A 176 -21.88 -19.32 -1.76
N ARG A 177 -21.25 -20.50 -1.60
CA ARG A 177 -21.97 -21.73 -1.28
C ARG A 177 -22.75 -21.64 0.03
N GLY A 178 -22.15 -21.00 1.03
CA GLY A 178 -22.76 -20.81 2.34
C GLY A 178 -24.02 -19.96 2.29
N VAL A 179 -24.04 -18.89 1.49
CA VAL A 179 -25.23 -18.06 1.28
C VAL A 179 -26.31 -18.79 0.47
N GLU A 180 -25.92 -19.59 -0.52
CA GLU A 180 -26.88 -20.37 -1.33
C GLU A 180 -27.54 -21.51 -0.52
N LYS A 181 -26.81 -22.11 0.42
CA LYS A 181 -27.28 -23.28 1.20
C LYS A 181 -27.66 -22.98 2.66
N GLU A 182 -27.32 -21.80 3.17
CA GLU A 182 -27.38 -21.41 4.59
C GLU A 182 -26.58 -22.32 5.55
N GLU A 183 -25.53 -22.96 5.03
CA GLU A 183 -24.69 -23.90 5.76
C GLU A 183 -23.25 -23.42 5.91
N GLY A 184 -22.53 -23.94 6.91
CA GLY A 184 -21.09 -23.72 7.03
C GLY A 184 -20.69 -22.32 7.49
N TRP A 185 -21.57 -21.58 8.17
CA TRP A 185 -21.28 -20.25 8.72
C TRP A 185 -20.08 -20.23 9.68
N ILE A 186 -19.83 -21.34 10.41
CA ILE A 186 -18.67 -21.45 11.31
C ILE A 186 -17.36 -21.38 10.52
N GLY A 187 -17.21 -22.23 9.50
CA GLY A 187 -16.00 -22.24 8.66
C GLY A 187 -15.78 -20.91 7.94
N ASN A 188 -16.86 -20.30 7.44
CA ASN A 188 -16.77 -18.99 6.81
C ASN A 188 -16.43 -17.86 7.79
N GLY A 189 -16.95 -17.89 9.02
CA GLY A 189 -16.61 -16.90 10.05
C GLY A 189 -15.16 -17.03 10.54
N LEU A 190 -14.67 -18.26 10.72
CA LEU A 190 -13.26 -18.52 11.02
C LEU A 190 -12.35 -18.03 9.89
N LEU A 191 -12.69 -18.32 8.64
CA LEU A 191 -11.91 -17.89 7.48
C LEU A 191 -11.92 -16.37 7.31
N LEU A 192 -13.07 -15.71 7.53
CA LEU A 192 -13.17 -14.25 7.54
C LEU A 192 -12.30 -13.63 8.65
N GLY A 193 -12.36 -14.18 9.86
CA GLY A 193 -11.54 -13.74 10.98
C GLY A 193 -10.04 -13.91 10.71
N LEU A 194 -9.64 -15.05 10.14
CA LEU A 194 -8.26 -15.32 9.77
C LEU A 194 -7.77 -14.37 8.67
N ILE A 195 -8.57 -14.11 7.64
CA ILE A 195 -8.23 -13.12 6.59
C ILE A 195 -7.99 -11.74 7.22
N GLY A 196 -8.84 -11.31 8.16
CA GLY A 196 -8.67 -10.01 8.84
C GLY A 196 -7.43 -9.94 9.74
N LEU A 197 -7.12 -11.00 10.48
CA LEU A 197 -5.88 -11.08 11.28
C LEU A 197 -4.62 -11.13 10.41
N CYS A 198 -4.70 -11.71 9.21
CA CYS A 198 -3.59 -11.80 8.27
C CYS A 198 -3.38 -10.51 7.48
N HIS A 199 -4.43 -9.84 7.00
CA HIS A 199 -4.30 -8.59 6.27
C HIS A 199 -5.61 -7.80 6.12
N LEU A 200 -5.66 -6.59 6.68
CA LEU A 200 -6.86 -5.74 6.65
C LEU A 200 -7.30 -5.38 5.22
N PHE A 201 -6.36 -5.12 4.31
CA PHE A 201 -6.70 -4.73 2.93
C PHE A 201 -7.26 -5.86 2.06
N VAL A 202 -7.14 -7.12 2.49
CA VAL A 202 -7.81 -8.27 1.84
C VAL A 202 -9.16 -8.56 2.51
N PHE A 203 -9.27 -8.29 3.82
CA PHE A 203 -10.52 -8.36 4.56
C PHE A 203 -11.60 -7.41 4.02
N VAL A 204 -11.24 -6.19 3.63
CA VAL A 204 -12.23 -5.22 3.09
C VAL A 204 -12.94 -5.74 1.82
N PRO A 205 -12.24 -6.26 0.78
CA PRO A 205 -12.88 -6.96 -0.33
C PRO A 205 -13.76 -8.15 0.09
N ALA A 206 -13.37 -8.92 1.12
CA ALA A 206 -14.19 -10.00 1.65
C ALA A 206 -15.51 -9.51 2.25
N VAL A 207 -15.49 -8.37 2.95
CA VAL A 207 -16.69 -7.68 3.44
C VAL A 207 -17.53 -7.14 2.28
N CYS A 208 -16.92 -6.53 1.26
CA CYS A 208 -17.64 -6.08 0.05
C CYS A 208 -18.37 -7.23 -0.65
N LEU A 209 -17.75 -8.41 -0.74
CA LEU A 209 -18.41 -9.61 -1.26
C LEU A 209 -19.63 -9.99 -0.42
N MET A 210 -19.52 -9.96 0.91
CA MET A 210 -20.65 -10.24 1.80
C MET A 210 -21.77 -9.21 1.66
N ILE A 211 -21.45 -7.92 1.52
CA ILE A 211 -22.42 -6.85 1.24
C ILE A 211 -23.13 -7.13 -0.08
N TYR A 212 -22.40 -7.45 -1.15
CA TYR A 212 -23.01 -7.83 -2.42
C TYR A 212 -23.96 -9.03 -2.25
N LEU A 213 -23.53 -10.08 -1.56
CA LEU A 213 -24.34 -11.29 -1.36
C LEU A 213 -25.60 -11.00 -0.53
N PHE A 214 -25.52 -10.10 0.45
CA PHE A 214 -26.68 -9.58 1.16
C PHE A 214 -27.63 -8.87 0.20
N LEU A 215 -27.13 -7.91 -0.59
CA LEU A 215 -27.95 -7.15 -1.53
C LEU A 215 -28.61 -8.06 -2.58
N ALA A 216 -27.90 -9.09 -3.05
CA ALA A 216 -28.38 -10.03 -4.04
C ALA A 216 -29.41 -11.00 -3.47
N ARG A 217 -29.12 -11.63 -2.31
CA ARG A 217 -29.87 -12.79 -1.79
C ARG A 217 -30.71 -12.51 -0.54
N GLY A 218 -30.51 -11.41 0.18
CA GLY A 218 -31.28 -11.02 1.36
C GLY A 218 -31.07 -11.91 2.60
N ARG A 219 -30.01 -12.73 2.63
CA ARG A 219 -29.73 -13.71 3.72
C ARG A 219 -28.98 -13.07 4.89
N LEU A 220 -29.60 -12.08 5.53
CA LEU A 220 -28.99 -11.29 6.60
C LEU A 220 -28.61 -12.14 7.81
N GLY A 221 -29.49 -13.06 8.24
CA GLY A 221 -29.25 -13.90 9.41
C GLY A 221 -28.02 -14.80 9.28
N TYR A 222 -27.77 -15.37 8.09
CA TYR A 222 -26.58 -16.17 7.82
C TYR A 222 -25.31 -15.31 7.85
N LEU A 223 -25.32 -14.17 7.15
CA LEU A 223 -24.15 -13.28 7.04
C LEU A 223 -23.78 -12.65 8.39
N ILE A 224 -24.77 -12.30 9.22
CA ILE A 224 -24.53 -11.82 10.58
C ILE A 224 -23.82 -12.89 11.43
N LYS A 225 -24.20 -14.17 11.33
CA LYS A 225 -23.50 -15.25 12.06
C LYS A 225 -22.03 -15.35 11.64
N VAL A 226 -21.76 -15.25 10.33
CA VAL A 226 -20.38 -15.22 9.80
C VAL A 226 -19.63 -14.01 10.35
N SER A 227 -20.23 -12.81 10.31
CA SER A 227 -19.61 -11.57 10.78
C SER A 227 -19.37 -11.56 12.29
N ILE A 228 -20.32 -12.01 13.10
CA ILE A 228 -20.17 -12.09 14.57
C ILE A 228 -19.04 -13.04 14.93
N LEU A 229 -18.97 -14.21 14.27
CA LEU A 229 -17.90 -15.15 14.52
C LEU A 229 -16.54 -14.59 14.07
N GLY A 230 -16.47 -14.02 12.87
CA GLY A 230 -15.26 -13.37 12.37
C GLY A 230 -14.79 -12.26 13.32
N PHE A 231 -15.69 -11.39 13.76
CA PHE A 231 -15.41 -10.37 14.76
C PHE A 231 -14.93 -10.98 16.08
N GLY A 232 -15.61 -12.01 16.60
CA GLY A 232 -15.24 -12.67 17.85
C GLY A 232 -13.80 -13.20 17.83
N ILE A 233 -13.38 -13.83 16.73
CA ILE A 233 -12.00 -14.32 16.54
C ILE A 233 -10.98 -13.17 16.51
N MET A 234 -11.35 -12.01 15.99
CA MET A 234 -10.45 -10.86 15.84
C MET A 234 -10.53 -9.85 16.98
N ALA A 235 -11.46 -10.00 17.92
CA ALA A 235 -11.82 -8.96 18.89
C ALA A 235 -10.61 -8.46 19.70
N PHE A 236 -9.71 -9.37 20.11
CA PHE A 236 -8.48 -9.04 20.82
C PHE A 236 -7.55 -8.08 20.06
N TRP A 237 -7.64 -8.05 18.73
CA TRP A 237 -6.78 -7.25 17.85
C TRP A 237 -7.51 -6.03 17.28
N ILE A 238 -8.75 -6.20 16.79
CA ILE A 238 -9.47 -5.12 16.12
C ILE A 238 -9.98 -4.04 17.08
N LEU A 239 -10.35 -4.39 18.32
CA LEU A 239 -10.82 -3.41 19.30
C LEU A 239 -9.70 -2.45 19.75
N PRO A 240 -8.51 -2.91 20.13
CA PRO A 240 -7.38 -2.01 20.40
C PRO A 240 -7.04 -1.11 19.22
N ILE A 241 -7.07 -1.64 18.00
CA ILE A 241 -6.83 -0.84 16.79
C ILE A 241 -7.87 0.28 16.66
N LEU A 242 -9.16 -0.03 16.79
CA LEU A 242 -10.22 0.97 16.69
C LEU A 242 -10.11 2.04 17.79
N ALA A 243 -9.72 1.64 19.00
CA ALA A 243 -9.60 2.55 20.14
C ALA A 243 -8.34 3.43 20.11
N TYR A 244 -7.22 2.91 19.61
CA TYR A 244 -5.89 3.54 19.76
C TYR A 244 -5.20 3.89 18.44
N ARG A 245 -5.81 3.67 17.28
CA ARG A 245 -5.21 4.09 16.01
C ARG A 245 -4.88 5.59 16.00
N HIS A 246 -5.80 6.45 16.39
CA HIS A 246 -5.57 7.89 16.45
C HIS A 246 -5.37 8.33 17.91
N PRO A 247 -4.30 9.06 18.29
CA PRO A 247 -3.22 9.60 17.45
C PRO A 247 -1.94 8.74 17.38
N TRP A 248 -1.95 7.50 17.87
CA TRP A 248 -0.74 6.71 18.13
C TRP A 248 -0.13 5.99 16.93
N THR A 249 -0.73 6.11 15.75
CA THR A 249 -0.25 5.55 14.48
C THR A 249 0.07 6.64 13.47
N THR A 250 0.99 6.36 12.54
CA THR A 250 1.27 7.26 11.42
C THR A 250 0.55 6.74 10.16
N PRO A 251 -0.34 7.52 9.52
CA PRO A 251 -1.01 7.08 8.29
C PRO A 251 0.01 6.95 7.15
N VAL A 252 -0.03 5.80 6.45
CA VAL A 252 0.79 5.55 5.24
C VAL A 252 -0.07 5.83 4.02
N TYR A 253 0.18 6.95 3.36
CA TYR A 253 -0.61 7.39 2.21
C TYR A 253 0.23 7.28 0.93
N MET A 254 0.00 6.21 0.17
CA MET A 254 0.67 5.93 -1.10
C MET A 254 -0.36 5.80 -2.22
N ILE A 255 -0.15 6.54 -3.30
CA ILE A 255 -1.06 6.57 -4.44
C ILE A 255 -0.32 6.13 -5.68
N TRP A 256 -0.86 5.16 -6.41
CA TRP A 256 -0.26 4.69 -7.65
C TRP A 256 -0.32 5.74 -8.76
N GLN A 257 0.84 6.19 -9.27
CA GLN A 257 0.94 7.42 -10.07
C GLN A 257 0.59 7.22 -11.55
N GLU A 258 0.59 5.98 -12.04
CA GLU A 258 0.44 5.68 -13.45
C GLU A 258 -1.00 5.92 -13.93
N PHE A 259 -1.99 5.58 -13.09
CA PHE A 259 -3.43 5.77 -13.35
C PHE A 259 -3.93 7.19 -13.08
N VAL A 260 -3.04 8.16 -13.18
CA VAL A 260 -3.33 9.59 -13.00
C VAL A 260 -3.86 10.24 -14.28
N SER A 261 -3.55 9.67 -15.44
CA SER A 261 -3.99 10.18 -16.74
C SER A 261 -5.15 9.37 -17.32
N TRP A 262 -6.02 10.05 -18.09
CA TRP A 262 -7.15 9.40 -18.76
C TRP A 262 -6.71 8.28 -19.71
N ARG A 263 -5.54 8.39 -20.36
CA ARG A 263 -4.97 7.33 -21.20
C ARG A 263 -4.82 6.00 -20.45
N HIS A 264 -4.17 6.00 -19.28
CA HIS A 264 -3.96 4.77 -18.52
C HIS A 264 -5.26 4.26 -17.90
N THR A 265 -6.13 5.16 -17.43
CA THR A 265 -7.47 4.80 -16.93
C THR A 265 -8.28 4.07 -18.00
N PHE A 266 -8.35 4.60 -19.22
CA PHE A 266 -9.07 3.95 -20.32
C PHE A 266 -8.36 2.69 -20.85
N MET A 267 -7.03 2.59 -20.79
CA MET A 267 -6.33 1.33 -21.05
C MET A 267 -6.74 0.24 -20.05
N GLY A 268 -6.77 0.56 -18.74
CA GLY A 268 -7.21 -0.37 -17.70
C GLY A 268 -8.68 -0.75 -17.83
N ILE A 269 -9.56 0.22 -18.09
CA ILE A 269 -10.98 -0.03 -18.40
C ILE A 269 -11.10 -0.93 -19.64
N GLY A 270 -10.29 -0.70 -20.67
CA GLY A 270 -10.25 -1.53 -21.88
C GLY A 270 -9.96 -2.99 -21.56
N ILE A 271 -8.97 -3.27 -20.70
CA ILE A 271 -8.64 -4.63 -20.26
C ILE A 271 -9.82 -5.26 -19.50
N ILE A 272 -10.45 -4.51 -18.59
CA ILE A 272 -11.63 -4.99 -17.84
C ILE A 272 -12.74 -5.37 -18.82
N LEU A 273 -13.13 -4.45 -19.72
CA LEU A 273 -14.20 -4.63 -20.70
C LEU A 273 -13.92 -5.80 -21.65
N LEU A 274 -12.66 -5.93 -22.08
CA LEU A 274 -12.21 -7.04 -22.93
C LEU A 274 -12.48 -8.39 -22.26
N VAL A 275 -12.15 -8.52 -20.97
CA VAL A 275 -12.30 -9.76 -20.21
C VAL A 275 -13.76 -10.07 -19.87
N ILE A 276 -14.55 -9.07 -19.47
CA ILE A 276 -15.96 -9.30 -19.07
C ILE A 276 -16.93 -9.36 -20.26
N GLY A 277 -16.53 -8.82 -21.42
CA GLY A 277 -17.35 -8.71 -22.62
C GLY A 277 -17.89 -10.02 -23.16
N PRO A 278 -17.07 -11.08 -23.37
CA PRO A 278 -17.55 -12.36 -23.90
C PRO A 278 -18.61 -12.99 -23.00
N ARG A 279 -18.40 -12.96 -21.67
CA ARG A 279 -19.34 -13.52 -20.71
C ARG A 279 -20.64 -12.74 -20.62
N THR A 280 -20.55 -11.40 -20.73
CA THR A 280 -21.73 -10.53 -20.73
C THR A 280 -22.56 -10.73 -22.00
N ALA A 281 -21.92 -10.90 -23.16
CA ALA A 281 -22.60 -11.26 -24.41
C ALA A 281 -23.33 -12.60 -24.27
N LEU A 282 -22.67 -13.61 -23.69
CA LEU A 282 -23.29 -14.92 -23.42
C LEU A 282 -24.48 -14.81 -22.45
N ALA A 283 -24.37 -13.96 -21.42
CA ALA A 283 -25.44 -13.71 -20.46
C ALA A 283 -26.66 -13.04 -21.10
N ALA A 284 -26.44 -12.12 -22.06
CA ALA A 284 -27.48 -11.48 -22.85
C ALA A 284 -28.15 -12.49 -23.81
N LEU A 285 -27.37 -13.35 -24.49
CA LEU A 285 -27.90 -14.40 -25.36
C LEU A 285 -28.82 -15.38 -24.61
N GLY A 286 -28.48 -15.73 -23.37
CA GLY A 286 -29.31 -16.61 -22.55
C GLY A 286 -30.66 -15.99 -22.17
N GLU A 287 -30.70 -14.67 -21.96
CA GLU A 287 -31.92 -13.92 -21.59
C GLU A 287 -32.92 -13.81 -22.76
N ILE A 288 -32.41 -13.65 -23.99
CA ILE A 288 -33.23 -13.59 -25.22
C ILE A 288 -33.93 -14.93 -25.49
N GLY A 289 -33.37 -16.05 -25.01
CA GLY A 289 -34.01 -17.36 -25.10
C GLY A 289 -35.20 -17.56 -24.18
N ASP A 290 -35.28 -16.81 -23.06
CA ASP A 290 -36.31 -16.96 -22.02
C ASP A 290 -37.52 -16.03 -22.26
N THR A 291 -37.37 -14.92 -23.00
CA THR A 291 -38.46 -13.97 -23.30
C THR A 291 -38.29 -13.34 -24.69
N SER A 292 -39.38 -12.91 -25.34
CA SER A 292 -39.33 -12.18 -26.62
C SER A 292 -38.84 -10.72 -26.49
N SER A 293 -38.40 -10.29 -25.30
CA SER A 293 -38.03 -8.91 -24.97
C SER A 293 -36.62 -8.79 -24.38
N ALA A 294 -35.92 -7.68 -24.66
CA ALA A 294 -34.63 -7.39 -24.06
C ALA A 294 -34.74 -7.15 -22.54
N GLY A 295 -34.10 -8.00 -21.74
CA GLY A 295 -34.00 -7.80 -20.29
C GLY A 295 -32.74 -7.02 -19.89
N TYR A 296 -32.44 -7.01 -18.59
CA TYR A 296 -31.42 -6.13 -18.01
C TYR A 296 -29.99 -6.48 -18.45
N ARG A 297 -29.71 -7.77 -18.75
CA ARG A 297 -28.37 -8.20 -19.18
C ARG A 297 -28.11 -7.79 -20.62
N THR A 298 -29.15 -7.81 -21.44
CA THR A 298 -29.12 -7.29 -22.80
C THR A 298 -28.79 -5.79 -22.82
N TRP A 299 -29.44 -5.01 -21.95
CA TRP A 299 -29.11 -3.59 -21.76
C TRP A 299 -27.69 -3.35 -21.24
N ALA A 300 -27.25 -4.14 -20.26
CA ALA A 300 -25.88 -4.08 -19.76
C ALA A 300 -24.86 -4.34 -20.87
N PHE A 301 -25.14 -5.29 -21.77
CA PHE A 301 -24.27 -5.57 -22.92
C PHE A 301 -24.23 -4.40 -23.93
N PHE A 302 -25.35 -3.71 -24.18
CA PHE A 302 -25.35 -2.54 -25.06
C PHE A 302 -24.43 -1.43 -24.53
N VAL A 303 -24.55 -1.11 -23.24
CA VAL A 303 -23.71 -0.09 -22.58
C VAL A 303 -22.25 -0.50 -22.60
N LEU A 304 -21.96 -1.77 -22.28
CA LEU A 304 -20.62 -2.33 -22.29
C LEU A 304 -19.99 -2.27 -23.69
N ALA A 305 -20.72 -2.67 -24.73
CA ALA A 305 -20.26 -2.61 -26.11
C ALA A 305 -20.00 -1.16 -26.57
N GLY A 306 -20.86 -0.22 -26.19
CA GLY A 306 -20.66 1.20 -26.44
C GLY A 306 -19.42 1.76 -25.75
N LEU A 307 -19.22 1.43 -24.47
CA LEU A 307 -18.05 1.87 -23.71
C LEU A 307 -16.75 1.25 -24.26
N ALA A 308 -16.79 0.00 -24.74
CA ALA A 308 -15.65 -0.63 -25.39
C ALA A 308 -15.31 0.06 -26.72
N ALA A 309 -16.31 0.39 -27.54
CA ALA A 309 -16.11 1.13 -28.78
C ALA A 309 -15.50 2.52 -28.54
N PHE A 310 -16.02 3.25 -27.54
CA PHE A 310 -15.43 4.50 -27.06
C PHE A 310 -13.96 4.29 -26.68
N THR A 311 -13.68 3.28 -25.85
CA THR A 311 -12.34 3.05 -25.28
C THR A 311 -11.32 2.70 -26.36
N VAL A 312 -11.68 1.83 -27.30
CA VAL A 312 -10.80 1.42 -28.42
C VAL A 312 -10.47 2.62 -29.29
N LEU A 313 -11.46 3.47 -29.64
CA LEU A 313 -11.21 4.65 -30.45
C LEU A 313 -10.44 5.74 -29.70
N TYR A 314 -10.69 5.90 -28.40
CA TYR A 314 -9.95 6.85 -27.59
C TYR A 314 -8.48 6.47 -27.48
N VAL A 315 -8.19 5.21 -27.12
CA VAL A 315 -6.81 4.70 -26.99
C VAL A 315 -6.13 4.66 -28.37
N GLY A 316 -6.82 4.19 -29.41
CA GLY A 316 -6.30 4.14 -30.78
C GLY A 316 -6.03 5.52 -31.36
N GLY A 317 -6.96 6.47 -31.19
CA GLY A 317 -6.76 7.87 -31.61
C GLY A 317 -5.62 8.54 -30.85
N THR A 318 -5.50 8.29 -29.54
CA THR A 318 -4.38 8.77 -28.73
C THR A 318 -3.04 8.18 -29.21
N PHE A 319 -3.01 6.89 -29.56
CA PHE A 319 -1.83 6.25 -30.15
C PHE A 319 -1.46 6.87 -31.49
N LEU A 320 -2.44 7.14 -32.37
CA LEU A 320 -2.17 7.79 -33.65
C LEU A 320 -1.55 9.18 -33.48
N VAL A 321 -2.05 9.96 -32.52
CA VAL A 321 -1.56 11.33 -32.23
C VAL A 321 -0.22 11.34 -31.50
N ARG A 322 0.02 10.39 -30.59
CA ARG A 322 1.16 10.43 -29.65
C ARG A 322 2.22 9.35 -29.89
N GLY A 323 1.96 8.37 -30.75
CA GLY A 323 2.83 7.22 -30.99
C GLY A 323 3.17 6.47 -29.69
N SER A 324 4.46 6.24 -29.46
CA SER A 324 4.98 5.66 -28.22
C SER A 324 4.62 6.48 -26.97
N GLY A 325 4.30 7.76 -27.13
CA GLY A 325 3.83 8.63 -26.06
C GLY A 325 2.48 8.25 -25.44
N LEU A 326 1.77 7.25 -26.00
CA LEU A 326 0.65 6.60 -25.31
C LEU A 326 1.11 6.00 -23.95
N PHE A 327 2.34 5.49 -23.88
CA PHE A 327 2.89 4.81 -22.70
C PHE A 327 3.75 5.71 -21.82
N ASP A 328 3.81 7.01 -22.12
CA ASP A 328 4.52 7.98 -21.29
C ASP A 328 4.04 7.94 -19.83
N GLN A 329 4.92 8.20 -18.88
CA GLN A 329 4.60 8.22 -17.45
C GLN A 329 5.02 9.56 -16.83
N GLY A 330 4.23 10.04 -15.86
CA GLY A 330 4.51 11.29 -15.15
C GLY A 330 4.72 12.50 -16.09
N LEU A 331 5.93 13.06 -16.03
CA LEU A 331 6.36 14.26 -16.76
C LEU A 331 6.92 13.96 -18.16
N THR A 332 7.03 12.70 -18.60
CA THR A 332 7.53 12.43 -19.95
C THR A 332 6.56 12.97 -21.00
N VAL A 333 7.12 13.72 -21.96
CA VAL A 333 6.37 14.30 -23.08
C VAL A 333 7.03 13.84 -24.36
N THR A 334 6.47 12.81 -24.97
CA THR A 334 6.78 12.48 -26.35
C THR A 334 6.24 13.62 -27.24
N PRO A 335 7.10 14.32 -27.99
CA PRO A 335 6.69 15.43 -28.85
C PRO A 335 5.71 14.96 -29.93
N MET A 336 4.81 15.82 -30.40
CA MET A 336 3.88 15.48 -31.49
C MET A 336 4.58 15.13 -32.80
N GLN A 337 5.85 15.49 -32.94
CA GLN A 337 6.71 15.09 -34.05
C GLN A 337 6.92 13.57 -34.11
N ALA A 338 6.80 12.87 -32.99
CA ALA A 338 6.87 11.41 -32.92
C ALA A 338 5.49 10.72 -33.18
N SER A 339 4.48 11.48 -33.62
CA SER A 339 3.20 10.97 -34.09
C SER A 339 3.38 9.96 -35.22
N THR A 340 2.61 8.88 -35.22
CA THR A 340 2.62 7.88 -36.30
C THR A 340 2.01 8.40 -37.60
N ILE A 341 1.21 9.48 -37.52
CA ILE A 341 0.55 10.12 -38.68
C ILE A 341 1.18 11.47 -39.05
N GLY A 342 2.31 11.83 -38.43
CA GLY A 342 2.93 13.15 -38.56
C GLY A 342 2.29 14.23 -37.69
N ALA A 343 3.04 15.31 -37.42
CA ALA A 343 2.65 16.34 -36.45
C ALA A 343 1.42 17.15 -36.89
N SER A 344 1.32 17.53 -38.17
CA SER A 344 0.21 18.36 -38.67
C SER A 344 -1.13 17.61 -38.61
N ALA A 345 -1.15 16.34 -39.01
CA ALA A 345 -2.36 15.51 -38.91
C ALA A 345 -2.72 15.19 -37.46
N ALA A 346 -1.72 15.00 -36.59
CA ALA A 346 -1.94 14.80 -35.16
C ALA A 346 -2.58 16.02 -34.48
N ALA A 347 -2.10 17.22 -34.79
CA ALA A 347 -2.68 18.47 -34.29
C ALA A 347 -4.14 18.66 -34.73
N LEU A 348 -4.47 18.23 -35.96
CA LEU A 348 -5.85 18.26 -36.46
C LEU A 348 -6.74 17.21 -35.76
N LEU A 349 -6.24 16.00 -35.52
CA LEU A 349 -7.02 14.89 -34.96
C LEU A 349 -7.23 15.00 -33.44
N GLU A 350 -6.26 15.53 -32.70
CA GLU A 350 -6.26 15.53 -31.22
C GLU A 350 -7.56 16.08 -30.59
N PRO A 351 -8.11 17.24 -31.03
CA PRO A 351 -9.36 17.77 -30.47
C PRO A 351 -10.59 16.88 -30.74
N TRP A 352 -10.54 16.06 -31.80
CA TRP A 352 -11.65 15.24 -32.25
C TRP A 352 -11.64 13.81 -31.68
N ILE A 353 -10.56 13.36 -31.04
CA ILE A 353 -10.46 12.02 -30.45
C ILE A 353 -11.67 11.74 -29.54
N ILE A 354 -11.96 12.64 -28.60
CA ILE A 354 -13.05 12.46 -27.63
C ILE A 354 -14.42 12.51 -28.32
N PRO A 355 -14.77 13.54 -29.12
CA PRO A 355 -16.04 13.58 -29.86
C PRO A 355 -16.29 12.34 -30.73
N ILE A 356 -15.30 11.90 -31.51
CA ILE A 356 -15.41 10.72 -32.38
C ILE A 356 -15.64 9.46 -31.56
N SER A 357 -14.90 9.32 -30.44
CA SER A 357 -15.06 8.19 -29.54
C SER A 357 -16.46 8.15 -28.89
N LEU A 358 -16.98 9.31 -28.46
CA LEU A 358 -18.33 9.45 -27.91
C LEU A 358 -19.40 9.07 -28.95
N PHE A 359 -19.27 9.62 -30.16
CA PHE A 359 -20.19 9.33 -31.25
C PHE A 359 -20.23 7.83 -31.58
N SER A 360 -19.07 7.18 -31.67
CA SER A 360 -19.00 5.74 -31.92
C SER A 360 -19.62 4.91 -30.80
N GLY A 361 -19.32 5.24 -29.54
CA GLY A 361 -19.93 4.57 -28.39
C GLY A 361 -21.46 4.68 -28.42
N MET A 362 -21.99 5.89 -28.68
CA MET A 362 -23.42 6.12 -28.84
C MET A 362 -24.01 5.37 -30.03
N ALA A 363 -23.32 5.34 -31.18
CA ALA A 363 -23.77 4.65 -32.38
C ALA A 363 -23.92 3.14 -32.13
N VAL A 364 -22.99 2.52 -31.40
CA VAL A 364 -23.07 1.11 -31.00
C VAL A 364 -24.25 0.86 -30.06
N VAL A 365 -24.47 1.73 -29.07
CA VAL A 365 -25.64 1.61 -28.16
C VAL A 365 -26.95 1.74 -28.93
N VAL A 366 -27.09 2.74 -29.80
CA VAL A 366 -28.28 2.95 -30.64
C VAL A 366 -28.51 1.76 -31.56
N THR A 367 -27.45 1.19 -32.13
CA THR A 367 -27.54 -0.02 -32.96
C THR A 367 -28.02 -1.22 -32.15
N GLY A 368 -27.51 -1.40 -30.93
CA GLY A 368 -28.00 -2.39 -29.97
C GLY A 368 -29.49 -2.22 -29.67
N ILE A 369 -29.93 -0.99 -29.36
CA ILE A 369 -31.34 -0.66 -29.12
C ILE A 369 -32.20 -0.98 -30.35
N ARG A 370 -31.76 -0.59 -31.55
CA ARG A 370 -32.47 -0.87 -32.82
C ARG A 370 -32.55 -2.36 -33.12
N SER A 371 -31.55 -3.16 -32.73
CA SER A 371 -31.56 -4.62 -32.94
C SER A 371 -32.71 -5.32 -32.20
N ARG A 372 -33.31 -4.68 -31.19
CA ARG A 372 -34.49 -5.19 -30.47
C ARG A 372 -35.76 -5.32 -31.33
N LYS A 373 -35.78 -4.71 -32.53
CA LYS A 373 -36.91 -4.81 -33.46
C LYS A 373 -37.24 -6.25 -33.87
N SER A 374 -36.28 -7.17 -33.80
CA SER A 374 -36.54 -8.60 -33.98
C SER A 374 -35.56 -9.46 -33.18
N CYS A 375 -36.03 -10.62 -32.71
CA CYS A 375 -35.20 -11.57 -31.97
C CYS A 375 -33.96 -12.01 -32.77
N SER A 376 -34.11 -12.23 -34.08
CA SER A 376 -32.99 -12.61 -34.95
C SER A 376 -31.95 -11.50 -35.12
N SER A 377 -32.36 -10.23 -35.12
CA SER A 377 -31.43 -9.09 -35.16
C SER A 377 -30.67 -8.94 -33.85
N LEU A 378 -31.38 -9.08 -32.73
CA LEU A 378 -30.80 -9.01 -31.40
C LEU A 378 -29.79 -10.15 -31.13
N VAL A 379 -30.12 -11.39 -31.50
CA VAL A 379 -29.19 -12.54 -31.42
C VAL A 379 -27.96 -12.30 -32.27
N ARG A 380 -28.11 -11.76 -33.50
CA ARG A 380 -26.97 -11.42 -34.36
C ARG A 380 -26.07 -10.36 -33.73
N PHE A 381 -26.66 -9.30 -33.17
CA PHE A 381 -25.90 -8.25 -32.49
C PHE A 381 -25.09 -8.81 -31.31
N CYS A 382 -25.73 -9.55 -30.40
CA CYS A 382 -25.05 -10.13 -29.24
C CYS A 382 -23.99 -11.17 -29.64
N SER A 383 -24.27 -12.01 -30.65
CA SER A 383 -23.31 -13.00 -31.15
C SER A 383 -22.09 -12.32 -31.79
N ALA A 384 -22.32 -11.30 -32.62
CA ALA A 384 -21.24 -10.56 -33.27
C ALA A 384 -20.39 -9.79 -32.26
N GLY A 385 -21.03 -9.07 -31.32
CA GLY A 385 -20.32 -8.38 -30.25
C GLY A 385 -19.52 -9.35 -29.37
N GLY A 386 -20.11 -10.48 -28.98
CA GLY A 386 -19.42 -11.53 -28.23
C GLY A 386 -18.22 -12.10 -28.98
N ALA A 387 -18.36 -12.34 -30.29
CA ALA A 387 -17.26 -12.79 -31.14
C ALA A 387 -16.13 -11.75 -31.20
N LEU A 388 -16.44 -10.46 -31.32
CA LEU A 388 -15.43 -9.39 -31.32
C LEU A 388 -14.67 -9.32 -29.99
N PHE A 389 -15.37 -9.37 -28.85
CA PHE A 389 -14.72 -9.38 -27.55
C PHE A 389 -13.82 -10.60 -27.34
N PHE A 390 -14.30 -11.79 -27.72
CA PHE A 390 -13.51 -13.01 -27.57
C PHE A 390 -12.29 -13.00 -28.50
N THR A 391 -12.44 -12.57 -29.75
CA THR A 391 -11.32 -12.36 -30.66
C THR A 391 -10.32 -11.37 -30.08
N GLY A 392 -10.79 -10.28 -29.47
CA GLY A 392 -9.91 -9.33 -28.79
C GLY A 392 -9.11 -9.98 -27.65
N CYS A 393 -9.72 -10.87 -26.85
CA CYS A 393 -9.01 -11.65 -25.83
C CYS A 393 -7.92 -12.55 -26.45
N VAL A 394 -8.26 -13.26 -27.53
CA VAL A 394 -7.33 -14.14 -28.25
C VAL A 394 -6.17 -13.34 -28.84
N LEU A 395 -6.46 -12.19 -29.46
CA LEU A 395 -5.44 -11.31 -30.03
C LEU A 395 -4.54 -10.74 -28.94
N PHE A 396 -5.09 -10.27 -27.82
CA PHE A 396 -4.30 -9.76 -26.71
C PHE A 396 -3.35 -10.83 -26.16
N ALA A 397 -3.86 -12.03 -25.91
CA ALA A 397 -3.04 -13.16 -25.46
C ALA A 397 -2.00 -13.59 -26.49
N SER A 398 -2.39 -13.67 -27.77
CA SER A 398 -1.50 -14.06 -28.87
C SER A 398 -0.38 -13.05 -29.08
N ILE A 399 -0.69 -11.75 -29.12
CA ILE A 399 0.31 -10.69 -29.28
C ILE A 399 1.29 -10.71 -28.10
N GLY A 400 0.76 -10.86 -26.88
CA GLY A 400 1.59 -11.00 -25.68
C GLY A 400 2.54 -12.18 -25.79
N LEU A 401 2.01 -13.37 -26.09
CA LEU A 401 2.82 -14.59 -26.21
C LEU A 401 3.84 -14.50 -27.37
N HIS A 402 3.44 -14.01 -28.53
CA HIS A 402 4.32 -13.80 -29.69
C HIS A 402 5.47 -12.85 -29.33
N TYR A 403 5.18 -11.79 -28.59
CA TYR A 403 6.18 -10.84 -28.14
C TYR A 403 7.17 -11.46 -27.15
N LEU A 404 6.67 -12.25 -26.19
CA LEU A 404 7.49 -12.97 -25.21
C LEU A 404 8.42 -13.98 -25.89
N LEU A 405 7.85 -14.84 -26.74
CA LEU A 405 8.61 -15.85 -27.49
C LEU A 405 9.62 -15.19 -28.45
N GLY A 406 9.22 -14.12 -29.14
CA GLY A 406 10.11 -13.42 -30.05
C GLY A 406 11.27 -12.73 -29.33
N ARG A 407 11.07 -12.23 -28.11
CA ARG A 407 12.15 -11.65 -27.29
C ARG A 407 13.18 -12.67 -26.84
N SER A 408 12.76 -13.91 -26.58
CA SER A 408 13.65 -15.02 -26.17
C SER A 408 14.49 -15.64 -27.30
N VAL A 409 14.26 -15.25 -28.57
CA VAL A 409 15.08 -15.73 -29.69
C VAL A 409 16.46 -15.06 -29.66
N GLU A 410 17.53 -15.86 -29.59
CA GLU A 410 18.91 -15.36 -29.56
C GLU A 410 19.40 -14.86 -30.93
N ALA A 411 18.97 -15.52 -32.02
CA ALA A 411 19.38 -15.19 -33.38
C ALA A 411 18.85 -13.80 -33.83
N PRO A 412 19.70 -12.78 -34.04
CA PRO A 412 19.24 -11.39 -34.22
C PRO A 412 18.38 -11.16 -35.46
N GLY A 413 18.73 -11.81 -36.58
CA GLY A 413 17.96 -11.71 -37.83
C GLY A 413 16.56 -12.30 -37.70
N LEU A 414 16.46 -13.46 -37.06
CA LEU A 414 15.19 -14.15 -36.80
C LEU A 414 14.35 -13.38 -35.77
N LYS A 415 14.95 -12.87 -34.70
CA LYS A 415 14.30 -12.00 -33.71
C LYS A 415 13.70 -10.75 -34.37
N ARG A 416 14.48 -10.07 -35.22
CA ARG A 416 14.03 -8.88 -35.95
C ARG A 416 12.89 -9.21 -36.91
N PHE A 417 12.96 -10.34 -37.61
CA PHE A 417 11.88 -10.80 -38.49
C PHE A 417 10.59 -11.12 -37.71
N ILE A 418 10.68 -11.91 -36.63
CA ILE A 418 9.55 -12.33 -35.80
C ILE A 418 8.86 -11.12 -35.14
N LEU A 419 9.65 -10.18 -34.59
CA LEU A 419 9.15 -8.99 -33.92
C LEU A 419 8.87 -7.81 -34.87
N SER A 420 9.00 -8.02 -36.19
CA SER A 420 8.69 -6.96 -37.15
C SER A 420 7.19 -6.67 -37.17
N THR A 421 6.82 -5.40 -37.35
CA THR A 421 5.42 -4.97 -37.45
C THR A 421 4.68 -5.70 -38.57
N ALA A 422 5.36 -5.98 -39.69
CA ALA A 422 4.77 -6.72 -40.81
C ALA A 422 4.41 -8.16 -40.44
N THR A 423 5.36 -8.92 -39.88
CA THR A 423 5.12 -10.30 -39.43
C THR A 423 4.04 -10.35 -38.36
N MET A 424 4.12 -9.48 -37.35
CA MET A 424 3.10 -9.42 -36.30
C MET A 424 1.72 -9.09 -36.88
N SER A 425 1.62 -8.15 -37.82
CA SER A 425 0.34 -7.77 -38.43
C SER A 425 -0.27 -8.91 -39.25
N VAL A 426 0.54 -9.62 -40.04
CA VAL A 426 0.09 -10.77 -40.84
C VAL A 426 -0.36 -11.92 -39.93
N THR A 427 0.49 -12.33 -38.98
CA THR A 427 0.19 -13.45 -38.08
C THR A 427 -1.08 -13.19 -37.26
N HIS A 428 -1.18 -12.02 -36.62
CA HIS A 428 -2.32 -11.71 -35.76
C HIS A 428 -3.56 -11.32 -36.55
N GLY A 429 -3.39 -10.73 -37.74
CA GLY A 429 -4.50 -10.51 -38.69
C GLY A 429 -5.16 -11.84 -39.09
N LEU A 430 -4.36 -12.85 -39.46
CA LEU A 430 -4.85 -14.20 -39.77
C LEU A 430 -5.54 -14.85 -38.57
N ILE A 431 -4.92 -14.81 -37.38
CA ILE A 431 -5.53 -15.33 -36.14
C ILE A 431 -6.88 -14.66 -35.87
N GLY A 432 -6.95 -13.33 -36.01
CA GLY A 432 -8.18 -12.56 -35.82
C GLY A 432 -9.28 -12.95 -36.80
N ILE A 433 -8.96 -13.02 -38.10
CA ILE A 433 -9.90 -13.42 -39.16
C ILE A 433 -10.40 -14.85 -38.94
N CYS A 434 -9.50 -15.80 -38.70
CA CYS A 434 -9.86 -17.20 -38.45
C CYS A 434 -10.73 -17.34 -37.20
N THR A 435 -10.41 -16.61 -36.12
CA THR A 435 -11.20 -16.63 -34.89
C THR A 435 -12.60 -16.08 -35.11
N ILE A 436 -12.73 -14.91 -35.75
CA ILE A 436 -14.03 -14.30 -36.07
C ILE A 436 -14.84 -15.24 -36.98
N TRP A 437 -14.24 -15.79 -38.02
CA TRP A 437 -14.89 -16.71 -38.94
C TRP A 437 -15.43 -17.95 -38.22
N LEU A 438 -14.64 -18.53 -37.31
CA LEU A 438 -15.04 -19.70 -36.52
C LEU A 438 -16.19 -19.36 -35.56
N LEU A 439 -16.12 -18.23 -34.86
CA LEU A 439 -17.14 -17.82 -33.88
C LEU A 439 -18.46 -17.40 -34.52
N LEU A 440 -18.42 -16.86 -35.75
CA LEU A 440 -19.62 -16.47 -36.50
C LEU A 440 -20.24 -17.60 -37.31
N ARG A 441 -19.56 -18.74 -37.46
CA ARG A 441 -20.08 -19.92 -38.16
C ARG A 441 -21.40 -20.38 -37.53
N LYS A 442 -22.38 -20.76 -38.37
CA LYS A 442 -23.73 -21.16 -37.92
C LYS A 442 -23.69 -22.21 -36.81
N SER A 443 -22.89 -23.26 -36.96
CA SER A 443 -22.75 -24.34 -35.98
C SER A 443 -22.22 -23.87 -34.62
N PHE A 444 -21.23 -22.96 -34.61
CA PHE A 444 -20.69 -22.41 -33.37
C PHE A 444 -21.64 -21.42 -32.71
N ARG A 445 -22.38 -20.64 -33.52
CA ARG A 445 -23.44 -19.76 -33.01
C ARG A 445 -24.55 -20.56 -32.32
N GLU A 446 -24.96 -21.68 -32.90
CA GLU A 446 -25.92 -22.61 -32.29
C GLU A 446 -25.36 -23.23 -31.00
N PHE A 447 -24.08 -23.62 -31.00
CA PHE A 447 -23.39 -24.09 -29.80
C PHE A 447 -23.33 -23.02 -28.69
N SER A 448 -23.06 -21.76 -29.05
CA SER A 448 -23.02 -20.62 -28.12
C SER A 448 -24.40 -20.31 -27.55
N LEU A 449 -25.45 -20.39 -28.36
CA LEU A 449 -26.83 -20.26 -27.88
C LEU A 449 -27.20 -21.38 -26.93
N ALA A 450 -26.77 -22.62 -27.22
CA ALA A 450 -26.98 -23.75 -26.33
C ALA A 450 -26.22 -23.56 -25.00
N ALA A 451 -24.96 -23.12 -25.06
CA ALA A 451 -24.15 -22.80 -23.89
C ALA A 451 -24.73 -21.66 -23.05
N ALA A 452 -25.31 -20.63 -23.69
CA ALA A 452 -25.92 -19.50 -23.02
C ALA A 452 -27.14 -19.87 -22.16
N ARG A 453 -27.85 -20.95 -22.52
CA ARG A 453 -29.06 -21.42 -21.82
C ARG A 453 -28.78 -22.22 -20.54
N ASP A 454 -27.57 -22.77 -20.40
CA ASP A 454 -27.21 -23.72 -19.33
C ASP A 454 -26.32 -23.10 -18.25
N HIS A 455 -26.49 -21.80 -18.02
CA HIS A 455 -25.64 -21.06 -17.10
C HIS A 455 -26.24 -20.94 -15.70
N CYS A 456 -25.40 -21.05 -14.67
CA CYS A 456 -25.78 -20.70 -13.30
C CYS A 456 -25.99 -19.18 -13.18
N LYS A 457 -27.21 -18.74 -12.81
CA LYS A 457 -27.61 -17.33 -12.89
C LYS A 457 -26.92 -16.39 -11.88
N GLY A 458 -26.30 -16.91 -10.80
CA GLY A 458 -25.78 -16.09 -9.69
C GLY A 458 -24.27 -15.79 -9.67
N ARG A 459 -23.42 -16.67 -10.20
CA ARG A 459 -21.94 -16.58 -10.06
C ARG A 459 -21.35 -15.35 -10.74
N PHE A 460 -21.69 -15.13 -12.01
CA PHE A 460 -21.20 -13.98 -12.76
C PHE A 460 -21.55 -12.63 -12.12
N GLY A 461 -22.80 -12.48 -11.64
CA GLY A 461 -23.22 -11.26 -10.94
C GLY A 461 -22.41 -11.00 -9.67
N MET A 462 -22.09 -12.05 -8.91
CA MET A 462 -21.24 -11.96 -7.72
C MET A 462 -19.82 -11.52 -8.05
N LEU A 463 -19.21 -12.10 -9.08
CA LEU A 463 -17.87 -11.71 -9.52
C LEU A 463 -17.85 -10.24 -9.97
N LEU A 464 -18.85 -9.80 -10.75
CA LEU A 464 -18.99 -8.39 -11.13
C LEU A 464 -19.19 -7.47 -9.92
N GLY A 465 -19.99 -7.89 -8.94
CA GLY A 465 -20.23 -7.14 -7.71
C GLY A 465 -18.96 -6.96 -6.87
N LEU A 466 -18.17 -8.03 -6.73
CA LEU A 466 -16.86 -7.97 -6.07
C LEU A 466 -15.88 -7.09 -6.85
N GLY A 467 -15.79 -7.26 -8.17
CA GLY A 467 -14.94 -6.43 -9.02
C GLY A 467 -15.31 -4.94 -8.93
N PHE A 468 -16.61 -4.62 -8.95
CA PHE A 468 -17.12 -3.26 -8.75
C PHE A 468 -16.75 -2.73 -7.36
N GLY A 469 -16.90 -3.54 -6.31
CA GLY A 469 -16.44 -3.20 -4.97
C GLY A 469 -14.96 -2.84 -4.91
N CYS A 470 -14.09 -3.62 -5.59
CA CYS A 470 -12.67 -3.32 -5.69
C CYS A 470 -12.40 -1.98 -6.39
N VAL A 471 -13.13 -1.66 -7.46
CA VAL A 471 -13.03 -0.35 -8.15
C VAL A 471 -13.47 0.80 -7.23
N VAL A 472 -14.58 0.63 -6.51
CA VAL A 472 -15.03 1.63 -5.52
C VAL A 472 -13.95 1.85 -4.46
N LEU A 473 -13.39 0.77 -3.90
CA LEU A 473 -12.35 0.86 -2.88
C LEU A 473 -11.06 1.52 -3.40
N TYR A 474 -10.65 1.22 -4.63
CA TYR A 474 -9.49 1.87 -5.27
C TYR A 474 -9.63 3.40 -5.29
N TYR A 475 -10.80 3.93 -5.66
CA TYR A 475 -11.04 5.38 -5.66
C TYR A 475 -11.32 5.94 -4.26
N ALA A 476 -12.00 5.17 -3.39
CA ALA A 476 -12.32 5.57 -2.03
C ALA A 476 -11.10 5.60 -1.10
N ALA A 477 -10.03 4.88 -1.43
CA ALA A 477 -8.78 4.84 -0.69
C ALA A 477 -8.17 6.23 -0.42
N HIS A 478 -8.41 7.20 -1.32
CA HIS A 478 -8.03 8.60 -1.11
C HIS A 478 -8.66 9.19 0.15
N PHE A 479 -9.96 8.99 0.36
CA PHE A 479 -10.68 9.51 1.54
C PHE A 479 -10.31 8.79 2.83
N LEU A 480 -9.88 7.53 2.72
CA LEU A 480 -9.42 6.72 3.84
C LEU A 480 -7.94 6.93 4.18
N GLN A 481 -7.19 7.67 3.35
CA GLN A 481 -5.74 7.84 3.42
C GLN A 481 -5.00 6.49 3.51
N VAL A 482 -5.36 5.55 2.63
CA VAL A 482 -4.73 4.21 2.56
C VAL A 482 -4.19 3.91 1.15
N PRO A 483 -3.29 2.91 1.02
CA PRO A 483 -2.76 2.53 -0.30
C PRO A 483 -3.84 1.95 -1.21
N ASP A 484 -4.11 2.62 -2.34
CA ASP A 484 -5.22 2.30 -3.24
C ASP A 484 -5.02 1.03 -4.08
N ILE A 485 -3.80 0.80 -4.53
CA ILE A 485 -3.43 -0.31 -5.38
C ILE A 485 -3.64 -1.69 -4.72
N ARG A 486 -3.79 -1.73 -3.39
CA ARG A 486 -4.12 -2.96 -2.63
C ARG A 486 -5.45 -3.60 -3.06
N PHE A 487 -6.30 -2.86 -3.77
CA PHE A 487 -7.57 -3.36 -4.29
C PHE A 487 -7.50 -3.85 -5.75
N LEU A 488 -6.36 -3.70 -6.43
CA LEU A 488 -6.17 -4.23 -7.79
C LEU A 488 -5.91 -5.74 -7.85
N PRO A 489 -5.13 -6.39 -6.96
CA PRO A 489 -4.97 -7.84 -7.01
C PRO A 489 -6.30 -8.62 -6.86
N PRO A 490 -7.23 -8.26 -5.94
CA PRO A 490 -8.56 -8.88 -5.88
C PRO A 490 -9.39 -8.64 -7.14
N LEU A 491 -9.30 -7.45 -7.75
CA LEU A 491 -9.92 -7.19 -9.05
C LEU A 491 -9.33 -8.09 -10.14
N ALA A 492 -8.01 -8.25 -10.20
CA ALA A 492 -7.35 -9.12 -11.16
C ALA A 492 -7.74 -10.60 -10.96
N LEU A 493 -7.87 -11.07 -9.72
CA LEU A 493 -8.39 -12.41 -9.42
C LEU A 493 -9.82 -12.61 -9.93
N VAL A 494 -10.69 -11.60 -9.76
CA VAL A 494 -12.04 -11.62 -10.33
C VAL A 494 -12.01 -11.74 -11.85
N LEU A 495 -11.15 -10.96 -12.53
CA LEU A 495 -10.99 -11.02 -13.98
C LEU A 495 -10.47 -12.40 -14.43
N VAL A 496 -9.53 -12.99 -13.70
CA VAL A 496 -9.05 -14.36 -13.94
C VAL A 496 -10.20 -15.36 -13.80
N TYR A 497 -11.02 -15.27 -12.76
CA TYR A 497 -12.18 -16.16 -12.59
C TYR A 497 -13.19 -15.99 -13.73
N ILE A 498 -13.44 -14.76 -14.17
CA ILE A 498 -14.34 -14.49 -15.28
C ILE A 498 -13.80 -15.10 -16.57
N LEU A 499 -12.53 -14.86 -16.90
CA LEU A 499 -11.92 -15.32 -18.14
C LEU A 499 -11.75 -16.84 -18.18
N PHE A 500 -11.12 -17.41 -17.16
CA PHE A 500 -10.64 -18.80 -17.16
C PHE A 500 -11.68 -19.81 -16.67
N ALA A 501 -12.62 -19.40 -15.80
CA ALA A 501 -13.63 -20.31 -15.27
C ALA A 501 -15.04 -19.99 -15.81
N GLU A 502 -15.56 -18.78 -15.53
CA GLU A 502 -16.95 -18.42 -15.81
C GLU A 502 -17.28 -18.34 -17.30
N THR A 503 -16.34 -17.87 -18.14
CA THR A 503 -16.54 -17.79 -19.60
C THR A 503 -16.39 -19.14 -20.28
N LEU A 504 -15.45 -19.98 -19.84
CA LEU A 504 -15.12 -21.25 -20.50
C LEU A 504 -16.00 -22.42 -20.07
N GLU A 505 -16.49 -22.44 -18.83
CA GLU A 505 -17.28 -23.57 -18.29
C GLU A 505 -18.50 -23.94 -19.16
N PRO A 506 -19.34 -23.01 -19.64
CA PRO A 506 -20.52 -23.36 -20.45
C PRO A 506 -20.19 -24.12 -21.73
N PHE A 507 -19.00 -23.87 -22.30
CA PHE A 507 -18.54 -24.55 -23.51
C PHE A 507 -17.87 -25.88 -23.17
N LEU A 508 -16.91 -25.88 -22.23
CA LEU A 508 -16.14 -27.07 -21.89
C LEU A 508 -16.98 -28.14 -21.18
N SER A 509 -17.99 -27.75 -20.41
CA SER A 509 -18.87 -28.72 -19.72
C SER A 509 -19.64 -29.63 -20.68
N ARG A 510 -19.88 -29.16 -21.93
CA ARG A 510 -20.62 -29.86 -22.98
C ARG A 510 -19.76 -30.79 -23.84
N THR A 511 -18.45 -30.75 -23.68
CA THR A 511 -17.52 -31.57 -24.48
C THR A 511 -17.23 -32.92 -23.83
N SER A 512 -16.57 -33.79 -24.59
CA SER A 512 -16.13 -35.11 -24.13
C SER A 512 -15.15 -35.00 -22.95
N ALA A 513 -15.05 -36.06 -22.14
CA ALA A 513 -14.09 -36.10 -21.03
C ALA A 513 -12.63 -35.93 -21.51
N VAL A 514 -12.32 -36.44 -22.71
CA VAL A 514 -11.00 -36.31 -23.36
C VAL A 514 -10.73 -34.85 -23.70
N THR A 515 -11.69 -34.17 -24.34
CA THR A 515 -11.57 -32.74 -24.67
C THR A 515 -11.36 -31.90 -23.41
N LYS A 516 -12.11 -32.18 -22.33
CA LYS A 516 -11.94 -31.48 -21.04
C LYS A 516 -10.55 -31.66 -20.47
N ALA A 517 -10.01 -32.88 -20.48
CA ALA A 517 -8.66 -33.17 -20.00
C ALA A 517 -7.59 -32.45 -20.83
N TRP A 518 -7.70 -32.50 -22.16
CA TRP A 518 -6.80 -31.78 -23.07
C TRP A 518 -6.89 -30.27 -22.91
N SER A 519 -8.08 -29.69 -22.76
CA SER A 519 -8.22 -28.25 -22.50
C SER A 519 -7.59 -27.85 -21.17
N GLY A 520 -7.78 -28.64 -20.12
CA GLY A 520 -7.12 -28.42 -18.82
C GLY A 520 -5.60 -28.46 -18.94
N LEU A 521 -5.05 -29.49 -19.61
CA LEU A 521 -3.61 -29.65 -19.85
C LEU A 521 -3.03 -28.51 -20.69
N LEU A 522 -3.63 -28.20 -21.84
CA LEU A 522 -3.12 -27.18 -22.77
C LEU A 522 -3.14 -25.78 -22.17
N ILE A 523 -4.20 -25.43 -21.42
CA ILE A 523 -4.27 -24.12 -20.76
C ILE A 523 -3.29 -24.05 -19.59
N ALA A 524 -3.15 -25.12 -18.79
CA ALA A 524 -2.16 -25.18 -17.72
C ALA A 524 -0.74 -25.03 -18.27
N TYR A 525 -0.41 -25.79 -19.32
CA TYR A 525 0.85 -25.68 -20.02
C TYR A 525 1.08 -24.29 -20.60
N GLY A 526 0.08 -23.69 -21.24
CA GLY A 526 0.15 -22.33 -21.76
C GLY A 526 0.42 -21.27 -20.69
N CYS A 527 -0.19 -21.39 -19.51
CA CYS A 527 0.10 -20.50 -18.37
C CYS A 527 1.54 -20.70 -17.87
N ILE A 528 2.03 -21.93 -17.79
CA ILE A 528 3.42 -22.24 -17.42
C ILE A 528 4.40 -21.63 -18.44
N LEU A 529 4.15 -21.79 -19.75
CA LEU A 529 4.98 -21.17 -20.79
C LEU A 529 4.98 -19.65 -20.68
N ALA A 530 3.82 -19.04 -20.40
CA ALA A 530 3.74 -17.60 -20.18
C ALA A 530 4.57 -17.15 -18.97
N VAL A 531 4.69 -17.96 -17.92
CA VAL A 531 5.61 -17.67 -16.80
C VAL A 531 7.06 -17.82 -17.24
N ILE A 532 7.43 -18.96 -17.84
CA ILE A 532 8.82 -19.26 -18.25
C ILE A 532 9.38 -18.17 -19.18
N PHE A 533 8.60 -17.72 -20.16
CA PHE A 533 9.05 -16.72 -21.13
C PHE A 533 8.68 -15.28 -20.76
N GLY A 534 7.77 -15.10 -19.81
CA GLY A 534 7.23 -13.78 -19.42
C GLY A 534 7.83 -13.18 -18.17
N THR A 535 8.59 -13.94 -17.40
CA THR A 535 9.17 -13.47 -16.13
C THR A 535 10.69 -13.51 -16.14
N SER A 536 11.28 -12.51 -15.49
CA SER A 536 12.73 -12.39 -15.32
C SER A 536 13.13 -12.00 -13.90
N ASN A 537 12.26 -11.29 -13.18
CA ASN A 537 12.56 -10.73 -11.87
C ASN A 537 12.03 -11.61 -10.72
N ALA A 538 10.92 -12.34 -10.92
CA ALA A 538 10.28 -13.11 -9.86
C ALA A 538 11.21 -14.15 -9.24
N ASP A 539 11.87 -14.98 -10.07
CA ASP A 539 12.88 -15.94 -9.62
C ASP A 539 14.11 -15.25 -9.04
N HIS A 540 14.64 -14.23 -9.72
CA HIS A 540 15.82 -13.50 -9.27
C HIS A 540 15.62 -12.93 -7.85
N TRP A 541 14.48 -12.27 -7.63
CA TRP A 541 14.16 -11.64 -6.34
C TRP A 541 13.89 -12.68 -5.25
N PHE A 542 13.20 -13.78 -5.58
CA PHE A 542 13.03 -14.90 -4.66
C PHE A 542 14.39 -15.46 -4.23
N ARG A 543 15.32 -15.71 -5.16
CA ARG A 543 16.66 -16.21 -4.82
C ARG A 543 17.49 -15.20 -4.05
N PHE A 544 17.49 -13.92 -4.45
CA PHE A 544 18.22 -12.86 -3.78
C PHE A 544 17.83 -12.77 -2.29
N ASN A 545 16.53 -12.73 -2.01
CA ASN A 545 16.01 -12.63 -0.65
C ASN A 545 16.34 -13.85 0.22
N ASN A 546 16.16 -15.05 -0.34
CA ASN A 546 16.27 -16.29 0.40
C ASN A 546 17.72 -16.82 0.50
N ARG A 547 18.64 -16.37 -0.37
CA ARG A 547 20.08 -16.52 -0.14
C ARG A 547 20.51 -15.78 1.12
N GLY A 548 19.89 -14.65 1.41
CA GLY A 548 20.07 -13.91 2.65
C GLY A 548 21.29 -12.99 2.67
N TYR A 549 21.48 -12.31 3.79
CA TYR A 549 22.57 -11.34 4.01
C TYR A 549 23.96 -11.95 3.75
N GLU A 550 24.11 -13.21 4.12
CA GLU A 550 25.35 -13.98 4.15
C GLU A 550 25.98 -14.16 2.77
N TYR A 551 25.18 -14.04 1.71
CA TYR A 551 25.63 -14.17 0.32
C TYR A 551 25.84 -12.82 -0.39
N ASN A 552 25.64 -11.71 0.31
CA ASN A 552 25.90 -10.38 -0.25
C ASN A 552 27.39 -10.04 -0.22
N THR A 553 27.85 -9.30 -1.24
CA THR A 553 29.27 -8.96 -1.39
C THR A 553 29.82 -8.09 -0.26
N GLY A 554 28.98 -7.28 0.39
CA GLY A 554 29.35 -6.42 1.51
C GLY A 554 29.24 -7.07 2.90
N ILE A 555 29.00 -8.38 3.00
CA ILE A 555 28.73 -9.04 4.30
C ILE A 555 29.85 -8.85 5.33
N ARG A 556 31.11 -8.89 4.91
CA ARG A 556 32.26 -8.75 5.82
C ARG A 556 32.27 -7.37 6.50
N ASP A 557 32.10 -6.30 5.72
CA ASP A 557 32.04 -4.94 6.25
C ASP A 557 30.82 -4.76 7.16
N PHE A 558 29.67 -5.33 6.75
CA PHE A 558 28.44 -5.25 7.53
C PHE A 558 28.57 -5.96 8.88
N GLN A 559 29.13 -7.17 8.90
CA GLN A 559 29.40 -7.91 10.14
C GLN A 559 30.40 -7.15 11.02
N ALA A 560 31.47 -6.60 10.45
CA ALA A 560 32.45 -5.82 11.19
C ALA A 560 31.84 -4.56 11.81
N ALA A 561 30.99 -3.85 11.07
CA ALA A 561 30.28 -2.68 11.58
C ALA A 561 29.33 -3.02 12.74
N ASN A 562 28.54 -4.10 12.62
CA ASN A 562 27.65 -4.53 13.70
C ASN A 562 28.40 -5.02 14.93
N LEU A 563 29.51 -5.74 14.74
CA LEU A 563 30.38 -6.18 15.82
C LEU A 563 31.00 -4.98 16.55
N PHE A 564 31.46 -3.97 15.81
CA PHE A 564 31.99 -2.73 16.37
C PHE A 564 30.94 -1.97 17.20
N LEU A 565 29.68 -1.96 16.75
CA LEU A 565 28.60 -1.26 17.44
C LEU A 565 28.09 -2.00 18.68
N ARG A 566 28.32 -3.30 18.80
CA ARG A 566 27.86 -4.14 19.91
C ARG A 566 28.53 -3.74 21.23
N THR A 567 27.74 -3.72 22.31
CA THR A 567 28.23 -3.38 23.67
C THR A 567 27.87 -4.50 24.66
N ALA A 568 28.35 -4.41 25.91
CA ALA A 568 28.03 -5.39 26.95
C ALA A 568 26.52 -5.42 27.28
N ASP A 569 25.88 -4.25 27.31
CA ASP A 569 24.42 -4.10 27.41
C ASP A 569 23.90 -3.25 26.23
N PRO A 570 23.64 -3.89 25.06
CA PRO A 570 23.26 -3.18 23.83
C PRO A 570 21.97 -2.38 23.92
N LEU A 571 20.98 -2.90 24.65
CA LEU A 571 19.67 -2.28 24.82
C LEU A 571 19.78 -0.99 25.63
N ASN A 572 20.61 -0.96 26.68
CA ASN A 572 20.81 0.22 27.53
C ASN A 572 21.89 1.17 27.03
N ALA A 573 22.65 0.80 26.00
CA ALA A 573 23.59 1.71 25.39
C ALA A 573 22.88 2.77 24.50
N PRO A 574 23.47 3.96 24.29
CA PRO A 574 22.82 5.07 23.56
C PRO A 574 22.54 4.71 22.10
N ARG A 575 21.46 5.19 21.47
CA ARG A 575 21.03 4.81 20.11
C ARG A 575 22.07 5.11 19.03
N VAL A 576 21.89 4.45 17.89
CA VAL A 576 22.65 4.67 16.65
C VAL A 576 21.67 5.13 15.55
N GLY A 577 21.97 6.25 14.89
CA GLY A 577 21.25 6.68 13.68
C GLY A 577 22.02 6.27 12.42
N TYR A 578 21.35 6.25 11.27
CA TYR A 578 22.04 5.94 10.00
C TYR A 578 21.48 6.69 8.79
N GLU A 579 22.43 7.08 7.93
CA GLU A 579 22.31 7.31 6.50
C GLU A 579 21.04 6.76 5.82
N LYS A 580 20.06 7.53 5.36
CA LYS A 580 19.18 7.05 4.28
C LYS A 580 19.77 7.41 2.91
N CYS A 581 20.12 6.38 2.12
CA CYS A 581 20.65 6.51 0.77
C CYS A 581 20.49 5.20 -0.03
N ASN A 582 20.77 5.25 -1.33
CA ASN A 582 20.67 4.11 -2.26
C ASN A 582 21.96 3.24 -2.33
N LEU A 583 22.92 3.43 -1.41
CA LEU A 583 24.23 2.74 -1.45
C LEU A 583 24.27 1.40 -0.67
N TYR A 584 23.14 0.98 -0.10
CA TYR A 584 23.08 -0.23 0.73
C TYR A 584 22.85 -1.53 -0.04
N GLY A 585 22.74 -1.49 -1.37
CA GLY A 585 22.45 -2.68 -2.18
C GLY A 585 23.39 -3.87 -1.88
N LYS A 586 24.70 -3.62 -1.78
CA LYS A 586 25.70 -4.66 -1.44
C LYS A 586 25.63 -5.18 0.00
N TYR A 587 24.86 -4.54 0.87
CA TYR A 587 24.67 -4.91 2.27
C TYR A 587 23.30 -5.56 2.52
N GLY A 588 22.48 -5.78 1.49
CA GLY A 588 21.14 -6.37 1.61
C GLY A 588 19.97 -5.41 1.37
N GLY A 589 20.28 -4.16 1.00
CA GLY A 589 19.32 -3.13 0.62
C GLY A 589 19.13 -2.03 1.66
N ASP A 590 18.38 -1.00 1.30
CA ASP A 590 18.29 0.30 2.00
C ASP A 590 17.74 0.27 3.43
N ARG A 591 17.27 -0.89 3.89
CA ARG A 591 16.69 -1.08 5.21
C ARG A 591 17.57 -1.91 6.14
N VAL A 592 18.76 -2.29 5.70
CA VAL A 592 19.66 -3.16 6.44
C VAL A 592 19.88 -2.74 7.90
N PHE A 593 20.02 -1.44 8.17
CA PHE A 593 20.25 -0.92 9.52
C PHE A 593 18.97 -0.70 10.34
N GLU A 594 17.78 -0.95 9.80
CA GLU A 594 16.56 -1.11 10.62
C GLU A 594 16.67 -2.37 11.51
N SER A 595 17.46 -3.35 11.08
CA SER A 595 17.73 -4.61 11.79
C SER A 595 18.94 -4.51 12.74
N LEU A 596 19.46 -3.31 13.02
CA LEU A 596 20.51 -3.11 14.04
C LEU A 596 20.21 -3.77 15.40
N PRO A 597 18.97 -3.74 15.92
CA PRO A 597 18.62 -4.43 17.17
C PRO A 597 18.87 -5.93 17.11
N TYR A 598 18.70 -6.56 15.94
CA TYR A 598 18.97 -7.99 15.77
C TYR A 598 20.47 -8.30 15.65
N PHE A 599 21.19 -7.56 14.79
CA PHE A 599 22.59 -7.89 14.49
C PHE A 599 23.60 -7.39 15.54
N SER A 600 23.37 -6.22 16.13
CA SER A 600 24.26 -5.59 17.11
C SER A 600 23.68 -5.53 18.51
N GLY A 601 22.37 -5.79 18.67
CA GLY A 601 21.62 -5.52 19.90
C GLY A 601 21.28 -4.05 20.12
N ARG A 602 21.81 -3.13 19.31
CA ARG A 602 21.72 -1.69 19.54
C ARG A 602 20.40 -1.14 19.03
N GLN A 603 19.78 -0.27 19.82
CA GLN A 603 18.61 0.50 19.39
C GLN A 603 18.96 1.46 18.24
N THR A 604 18.02 1.62 17.31
CA THR A 604 18.09 2.57 16.19
C THR A 604 16.82 3.43 16.13
N MET A 605 16.82 4.47 15.30
CA MET A 605 15.68 5.41 15.20
C MET A 605 14.62 4.92 14.21
N GLU A 606 15.04 4.24 13.16
CA GLU A 606 14.20 3.83 12.03
C GLU A 606 13.77 2.36 12.13
N GLY A 607 12.59 2.03 11.63
CA GLY A 607 12.10 0.66 11.51
C GLY A 607 11.11 0.51 10.36
N ILE A 608 10.63 -0.71 10.12
CA ILE A 608 9.69 -0.98 9.02
C ILE A 608 8.23 -0.67 9.38
N HIS A 609 7.84 -0.81 10.64
CA HIS A 609 6.48 -0.56 11.11
C HIS A 609 6.14 0.92 11.29
N TYR A 610 6.35 1.76 10.26
CA TYR A 610 5.99 3.19 10.29
C TYR A 610 4.55 3.42 10.74
N ALA A 611 3.62 2.58 10.27
CA ALA A 611 2.21 2.67 10.64
C ALA A 611 1.93 2.34 12.11
N SER A 612 2.82 1.63 12.81
CA SER A 612 2.60 1.22 14.21
C SER A 612 3.24 2.16 15.23
N SER A 613 3.87 3.25 14.78
CA SER A 613 4.46 4.24 15.67
C SER A 613 4.19 5.65 15.19
N TRP A 614 3.63 6.49 16.05
CA TRP A 614 3.54 7.94 15.81
C TRP A 614 4.89 8.67 15.87
N ALA A 615 5.93 8.05 16.45
CA ALA A 615 7.31 8.56 16.41
C ALA A 615 7.87 8.56 14.98
N ALA A 616 7.37 7.67 14.12
CA ALA A 616 7.83 7.48 12.74
C ALA A 616 7.94 8.77 11.93
N ARG A 617 6.98 9.70 12.07
CA ARG A 617 7.01 11.00 11.37
C ARG A 617 8.11 11.93 11.89
N PHE A 618 8.39 11.93 13.19
CA PHE A 618 9.48 12.71 13.78
C PHE A 618 10.84 12.15 13.37
N MET A 619 10.96 10.82 13.30
CA MET A 619 12.19 10.16 12.81
C MET A 619 12.43 10.44 11.34
N ALA A 620 11.38 10.43 10.51
CA ALA A 620 11.49 10.80 9.10
C ALA A 620 12.00 12.25 8.92
N PHE A 621 11.60 13.19 9.78
CA PHE A 621 12.20 14.53 9.78
C PHE A 621 13.67 14.49 10.22
N SER A 622 13.98 13.77 11.31
CA SER A 622 15.35 13.70 11.86
C SER A 622 16.37 13.24 10.83
N GLN A 623 15.99 12.30 9.95
CA GLN A 623 16.82 11.84 8.83
C GLN A 623 17.31 13.00 7.96
N THR A 624 16.52 14.07 7.79
CA THR A 624 16.89 15.22 6.94
C THR A 624 18.20 15.88 7.37
N LEU A 625 18.51 15.82 8.68
CA LEU A 625 19.67 16.49 9.26
C LEU A 625 21.00 15.79 8.92
N TYR A 626 20.96 14.50 8.60
CA TYR A 626 22.14 13.66 8.33
C TYR A 626 22.02 12.80 7.05
N SER A 627 20.92 12.89 6.31
CA SER A 627 20.67 12.17 5.06
C SER A 627 20.16 13.11 3.97
N LYS A 628 20.74 13.00 2.77
CA LYS A 628 20.27 13.71 1.56
C LYS A 628 18.98 13.08 1.00
N GLU A 629 18.85 11.78 1.14
CA GLU A 629 17.61 11.07 0.85
C GLU A 629 16.90 10.77 2.16
N ILE A 630 15.57 10.72 2.13
CA ILE A 630 14.77 10.35 3.30
C ILE A 630 13.79 9.27 2.87
N LYS A 631 13.38 8.42 3.82
CA LYS A 631 12.26 7.51 3.61
C LYS A 631 11.13 7.91 4.54
N THR A 632 10.01 8.31 3.96
CA THR A 632 8.85 8.76 4.75
C THR A 632 7.56 8.14 4.25
N PRO A 633 6.54 7.99 5.12
CA PRO A 633 5.23 7.45 4.77
C PRO A 633 4.38 8.41 3.89
N ARG A 634 4.88 9.61 3.59
CA ARG A 634 4.32 10.59 2.64
C ARG A 634 5.41 11.10 1.68
N SER A 635 5.01 11.75 0.59
CA SER A 635 5.95 12.38 -0.36
C SER A 635 6.46 13.73 0.15
N TYR A 636 7.07 13.74 1.34
CA TYR A 636 7.74 14.92 1.87
C TYR A 636 9.05 15.20 1.11
N ILE A 637 9.40 16.47 0.94
CA ILE A 637 10.66 16.87 0.34
C ILE A 637 11.59 17.49 1.38
N LEU A 638 11.89 16.77 2.46
CA LEU A 638 12.88 17.24 3.43
C LEU A 638 14.25 16.76 2.95
N SER A 639 15.24 17.64 2.85
CA SER A 639 16.63 17.22 2.60
C SER A 639 17.56 18.39 2.89
N ARG A 640 17.85 18.62 4.17
CA ARG A 640 18.77 19.67 4.61
C ARG A 640 19.76 19.09 5.62
N LEU A 641 20.89 18.60 5.12
CA LEU A 641 22.04 18.24 5.94
C LEU A 641 22.43 19.43 6.83
N ASN A 642 22.46 19.22 8.13
CA ASN A 642 22.69 20.29 9.10
C ASN A 642 23.36 19.74 10.37
N ALA A 643 24.69 19.59 10.30
CA ALA A 643 25.47 19.07 11.40
C ALA A 643 25.46 19.97 12.66
N ASP A 644 25.26 21.27 12.50
CA ASP A 644 25.20 22.21 13.63
C ASP A 644 23.93 22.02 14.48
N ALA A 645 22.82 21.62 13.85
CA ALA A 645 21.57 21.35 14.55
C ALA A 645 21.51 19.94 15.16
N LEU A 646 22.24 18.96 14.61
CA LEU A 646 22.23 17.55 15.06
C LEU A 646 22.35 17.35 16.58
N PRO A 647 23.26 18.04 17.31
CA PRO A 647 23.45 17.85 18.75
C PRO A 647 22.16 17.97 19.57
N ALA A 648 21.28 18.93 19.25
CA ALA A 648 20.04 19.14 19.99
C ALA A 648 19.10 17.92 19.87
N TYR A 649 18.96 17.39 18.64
CA TYR A 649 18.15 16.21 18.35
C TYR A 649 18.78 14.92 18.89
N MET A 650 20.11 14.79 18.79
CA MET A 650 20.81 13.62 19.28
C MET A 650 20.72 13.50 20.81
N ASN A 651 20.83 14.62 21.53
CA ASN A 651 20.62 14.64 22.98
C ASN A 651 19.20 14.24 23.37
N LEU A 652 18.20 14.74 22.64
CA LEU A 652 16.78 14.45 22.89
C LEU A 652 16.44 12.96 22.80
N TYR A 653 17.10 12.21 21.91
CA TYR A 653 16.86 10.78 21.72
C TYR A 653 17.92 9.83 22.27
N ASN A 654 18.91 10.36 22.99
CA ASN A 654 20.06 9.57 23.46
C ASN A 654 20.81 8.90 22.30
N LEU A 655 21.03 9.62 21.19
CA LEU A 655 21.85 9.18 20.07
C LEU A 655 23.32 9.47 20.35
N SER A 656 24.18 8.49 20.13
CA SER A 656 25.63 8.66 20.29
C SER A 656 26.42 8.53 19.00
N ARG A 657 25.86 7.86 18.00
CA ARG A 657 26.57 7.53 16.76
C ARG A 657 25.70 7.68 15.53
N LEU A 658 26.36 7.97 14.42
CA LEU A 658 25.78 7.99 13.07
C LEU A 658 26.57 7.07 12.15
N ILE A 659 25.86 6.25 11.39
CA ILE A 659 26.41 5.46 10.27
C ILE A 659 26.19 6.26 8.99
N LEU A 660 27.25 6.67 8.29
CA LEU A 660 27.17 7.50 7.08
C LEU A 660 27.88 6.82 5.90
N MET A 661 27.29 6.97 4.73
CA MET A 661 27.68 6.35 3.48
C MET A 661 28.15 7.37 2.44
N THR A 662 27.36 8.42 2.20
CA THR A 662 27.63 9.36 1.09
C THR A 662 28.76 10.35 1.44
N PRO A 663 29.52 10.80 0.44
CA PRO A 663 30.51 11.87 0.64
C PRO A 663 29.91 13.14 1.26
N GLU A 664 28.72 13.54 0.81
CA GLU A 664 28.06 14.76 1.30
C GLU A 664 27.69 14.68 2.79
N ALA A 665 27.10 13.57 3.23
CA ALA A 665 26.75 13.40 4.64
C ALA A 665 28.01 13.34 5.52
N ARG A 666 29.07 12.68 5.05
CA ARG A 666 30.36 12.61 5.74
C ARG A 666 30.99 14.00 5.87
N GLU A 667 31.11 14.74 4.77
CA GLU A 667 31.68 16.10 4.77
C GLU A 667 30.87 17.02 5.70
N SER A 668 29.54 16.91 5.70
CA SER A 668 28.68 17.68 6.61
C SER A 668 29.06 17.43 8.07
N VAL A 669 29.17 16.18 8.49
CA VAL A 669 29.44 15.81 9.88
C VAL A 669 30.90 16.05 10.28
N GLU A 670 31.84 15.77 9.38
CA GLU A 670 33.28 16.01 9.59
C GLU A 670 33.63 17.50 9.71
N SER A 671 32.81 18.38 9.11
CA SER A 671 33.00 19.83 9.26
C SER A 671 32.64 20.37 10.65
N SER A 672 31.95 19.59 11.47
CA SER A 672 31.53 19.99 12.82
C SER A 672 32.49 19.45 13.89
N PRO A 673 33.00 20.29 14.81
CA PRO A 673 33.93 19.84 15.85
C PRO A 673 33.30 18.95 16.92
N GLN A 674 31.98 18.73 16.87
CA GLN A 674 31.25 17.91 17.85
C GLN A 674 31.24 16.41 17.49
N PHE A 675 31.77 16.06 16.32
CA PHE A 675 31.74 14.71 15.80
C PHE A 675 33.15 14.20 15.49
N LYS A 676 33.38 12.93 15.82
CA LYS A 676 34.64 12.24 15.57
C LYS A 676 34.40 10.94 14.81
N ARG A 677 35.15 10.72 13.73
CA ARG A 677 35.13 9.43 13.03
C ARG A 677 35.80 8.36 13.90
N GLU A 678 35.07 7.31 14.24
CA GLU A 678 35.59 6.20 15.06
C GLU A 678 36.08 5.03 14.21
N ALA A 679 35.37 4.70 13.12
CA ALA A 679 35.66 3.52 12.32
C ALA A 679 35.18 3.65 10.87
N THR A 680 35.73 2.81 9.99
CA THR A 680 35.30 2.67 8.59
C THR A 680 35.44 1.22 8.15
N PHE A 681 34.38 0.69 7.53
CA PHE A 681 34.29 -0.68 7.02
C PHE A 681 33.74 -0.64 5.59
N GLY A 682 34.62 -0.72 4.59
CA GLY A 682 34.24 -0.46 3.20
C GLY A 682 33.64 0.95 3.06
N ASP A 683 32.37 1.03 2.65
CA ASP A 683 31.65 2.31 2.50
C ASP A 683 30.88 2.72 3.77
N ILE A 684 30.93 1.91 4.83
CA ILE A 684 30.25 2.21 6.10
C ILE A 684 31.21 3.02 6.98
N ALA A 685 30.92 4.29 7.23
CA ALA A 685 31.68 5.12 8.16
C ALA A 685 30.87 5.41 9.43
N ILE A 686 31.48 5.23 10.60
CA ILE A 686 30.82 5.42 11.90
C ILE A 686 31.40 6.64 12.60
N TYR A 687 30.52 7.59 12.95
CA TYR A 687 30.86 8.84 13.63
C TYR A 687 30.25 8.86 15.02
N ARG A 688 31.04 9.33 16.00
CA ARG A 688 30.64 9.54 17.40
C ARG A 688 30.30 11.00 17.61
N TYR A 689 29.19 11.24 18.30
CA TYR A 689 28.89 12.51 18.94
C TYR A 689 29.59 12.56 20.31
N GLU A 690 30.52 13.49 20.48
CA GLU A 690 31.41 13.51 21.65
C GLU A 690 30.69 13.94 22.93
N ASN A 691 29.67 14.79 22.82
CA ASN A 691 28.93 15.35 23.96
C ASN A 691 27.70 14.50 24.37
N SER A 692 27.62 13.24 23.93
CA SER A 692 26.53 12.33 24.31
C SER A 692 26.62 11.95 25.80
N ASP A 693 25.58 12.27 26.58
CA ASP A 693 25.50 11.97 28.02
C ASP A 693 25.12 10.51 28.33
N GLY A 694 24.63 9.79 27.32
CA GLY A 694 24.25 8.38 27.38
C GLY A 694 22.97 8.07 28.18
N ARG A 695 22.19 9.08 28.59
CA ARG A 695 21.08 8.90 29.53
C ARG A 695 19.74 8.70 28.82
N TYR A 696 19.01 7.64 29.16
CA TYR A 696 17.62 7.44 28.74
C TYR A 696 16.59 8.14 29.63
N VAL A 697 16.92 8.36 30.91
CA VAL A 697 16.09 9.13 31.85
C VAL A 697 16.90 10.32 32.34
N ASP A 698 16.33 11.52 32.24
CA ASP A 698 17.00 12.76 32.63
C ASP A 698 15.99 13.81 33.13
N VAL A 699 16.44 14.77 33.94
CA VAL A 699 15.61 15.90 34.39
C VAL A 699 15.76 17.03 33.38
N PRO A 700 14.73 17.52 32.67
CA PRO A 700 14.90 18.53 31.62
C PRO A 700 15.55 19.82 32.15
N ARG A 701 16.15 20.62 31.28
CA ARG A 701 16.83 21.86 31.69
C ARG A 701 15.85 22.91 32.21
N ARG A 702 14.66 22.96 31.62
CA ARG A 702 13.58 23.88 31.96
C ARG A 702 12.35 23.11 32.41
N MET A 703 11.50 23.77 33.21
CA MET A 703 10.21 23.23 33.60
C MET A 703 9.34 23.00 32.35
N PRO A 704 8.83 21.78 32.13
CA PRO A 704 7.90 21.52 31.03
C PRO A 704 6.61 22.35 31.15
N LEU A 705 6.00 22.63 30.01
CA LEU A 705 4.80 23.47 29.89
C LEU A 705 3.54 22.63 29.75
N LEU A 706 2.42 23.13 30.25
CA LEU A 706 1.12 22.52 30.07
C LEU A 706 0.47 23.00 28.74
N TYR A 707 0.34 22.10 27.78
CA TYR A 707 -0.16 22.42 26.45
C TYR A 707 -1.69 22.26 26.35
N LYS A 708 -2.41 23.32 25.98
CA LYS A 708 -3.87 23.41 25.95
C LYS A 708 -4.49 23.41 24.54
N GLY A 709 -3.68 23.32 23.48
CA GLY A 709 -4.21 23.22 22.11
C GLY A 709 -4.81 21.85 21.81
N ASP A 710 -5.86 21.81 21.00
CA ASP A 710 -6.55 20.57 20.63
C ASP A 710 -5.72 19.73 19.62
N GLY A 711 -4.97 20.41 18.75
CA GLY A 711 -4.12 19.83 17.69
C GLY A 711 -2.70 19.46 18.12
N TRP A 712 -2.50 19.11 19.39
CA TRP A 712 -1.18 18.98 20.03
C TRP A 712 -0.18 18.08 19.27
N VAL A 713 -0.68 17.07 18.56
CA VAL A 713 0.13 16.13 17.76
C VAL A 713 0.80 16.89 16.61
N GLU A 714 0.04 17.61 15.79
CA GLU A 714 0.57 18.40 14.67
C GLU A 714 1.44 19.56 15.16
N ASP A 715 1.05 20.22 16.25
CA ASP A 715 1.82 21.32 16.82
C ASP A 715 3.16 20.84 17.41
N PHE A 716 3.22 19.66 18.04
CA PHE A 716 4.48 19.07 18.49
C PHE A 716 5.39 18.72 17.31
N TYR A 717 4.83 18.24 16.20
CA TYR A 717 5.61 17.99 14.99
C TYR A 717 6.13 19.29 14.37
N ARG A 718 5.32 20.35 14.34
CA ARG A 718 5.73 21.68 13.87
C ARG A 718 6.87 22.25 14.72
N TRP A 719 6.70 22.27 16.04
CA TRP A 719 7.74 22.67 17.00
C TRP A 719 9.04 21.89 16.81
N TYR A 720 8.93 20.56 16.70
CA TYR A 720 10.08 19.69 16.54
C TYR A 720 10.83 19.98 15.23
N ARG A 721 10.10 20.17 14.13
CA ARG A 721 10.65 20.50 12.81
C ARG A 721 11.39 21.84 12.83
N GLU A 722 10.81 22.87 13.46
CA GLU A 722 11.42 24.19 13.52
C GLU A 722 12.73 24.21 14.33
N GLY A 723 12.88 23.31 15.29
CA GLY A 723 14.09 23.20 16.10
C GLY A 723 14.35 24.38 17.03
N ARG A 724 13.38 25.30 17.17
CA ARG A 724 13.45 26.45 18.08
C ARG A 724 12.91 26.05 19.44
N HIS A 725 13.63 26.40 20.51
CA HIS A 725 13.23 26.11 21.88
C HIS A 725 12.99 24.61 22.16
N LEU A 726 13.84 23.72 21.62
CA LEU A 726 13.76 22.26 21.87
C LEU A 726 13.95 21.89 23.36
N ASP A 727 14.44 22.82 24.18
CA ASP A 727 14.57 22.70 25.63
C ASP A 727 13.26 22.99 26.40
N LEU A 728 12.25 23.59 25.74
CA LEU A 728 10.91 23.82 26.28
C LEU A 728 9.98 22.67 25.89
N LEU A 729 9.96 21.64 26.73
CA LEU A 729 9.09 20.47 26.54
C LEU A 729 7.63 20.80 26.88
N MET A 730 6.70 20.15 26.19
CA MET A 730 5.27 20.39 26.35
C MET A 730 4.51 19.10 26.66
N VAL A 731 3.55 19.17 27.58
CA VAL A 731 2.73 18.05 28.03
C VAL A 731 1.26 18.39 27.78
N PRO A 732 0.51 17.61 26.98
CA PRO A 732 -0.90 17.91 26.70
C PRO A 732 -1.75 17.82 27.97
N SER A 733 -2.49 18.90 28.25
CA SER A 733 -3.17 19.12 29.53
C SER A 733 -4.23 18.09 29.89
N GLY A 734 -4.80 17.40 28.90
CA GLY A 734 -5.79 16.33 29.09
C GLY A 734 -5.22 15.03 29.67
N TYR A 735 -3.90 14.85 29.66
CA TYR A 735 -3.24 13.66 30.22
C TYR A 735 -2.80 13.85 31.68
N VAL A 736 -2.65 15.10 32.13
CA VAL A 736 -2.27 15.42 33.52
C VAL A 736 -3.53 15.52 34.38
N LYS A 737 -3.99 14.37 34.88
CA LYS A 737 -5.22 14.25 35.69
C LYS A 737 -5.01 14.47 37.18
N ASN A 738 -3.82 14.21 37.69
CA ASN A 738 -3.50 14.41 39.10
C ASN A 738 -3.32 15.92 39.37
N GLU A 739 -3.95 16.43 40.42
CA GLU A 739 -3.95 17.86 40.74
C GLU A 739 -2.57 18.37 41.15
N GLU A 740 -1.80 17.60 41.95
CA GLU A 740 -0.45 18.00 42.38
C GLU A 740 0.49 18.18 41.17
N ASP A 741 0.45 17.24 40.22
CA ASP A 741 1.29 17.32 39.02
C ASP A 741 0.84 18.43 38.09
N ARG A 742 -0.46 18.72 38.06
CA ARG A 742 -1.00 19.85 37.31
C ARG A 742 -0.56 21.19 37.91
N VAL A 743 -0.54 21.29 39.24
CA VAL A 743 -0.04 22.46 39.97
C VAL A 743 1.46 22.63 39.77
N LEU A 744 2.24 21.57 39.59
CA LEU A 744 3.67 21.70 39.28
C LEU A 744 3.92 22.32 37.88
N LEU A 745 3.03 22.05 36.92
CA LEU A 745 3.12 22.52 35.53
C LEU A 745 2.29 23.80 35.31
N LEU A 746 2.58 24.86 36.07
CA LEU A 746 1.77 26.10 36.09
C LEU A 746 1.72 26.84 34.75
N THR A 747 2.81 26.83 33.98
CA THR A 747 2.92 27.63 32.77
C THR A 747 2.18 26.96 31.63
N GLU A 748 1.13 27.62 31.15
CA GLU A 748 0.27 27.13 30.08
C GLU A 748 0.64 27.74 28.73
N VAL A 749 0.49 26.95 27.67
CA VAL A 749 0.67 27.40 26.29
C VAL A 749 -0.43 26.80 25.41
N LYS A 750 -0.95 27.61 24.48
CA LYS A 750 -1.96 27.16 23.49
C LYS A 750 -1.38 27.02 22.08
N ASN A 751 -0.43 27.87 21.70
CA ASN A 751 0.23 27.83 20.40
C ASN A 751 1.75 27.74 20.57
N VAL A 752 2.41 26.90 19.76
CA VAL A 752 3.87 26.75 19.76
C VAL A 752 4.59 28.01 19.27
N ASP A 753 3.91 28.90 18.56
CA ASP A 753 4.48 30.18 18.12
C ASP A 753 4.75 31.13 19.30
N ASP A 754 4.04 30.95 20.43
CA ASP A 754 4.15 31.80 21.61
C ASP A 754 5.36 31.44 22.49
N LEU A 755 6.04 30.32 22.23
CA LEU A 755 7.11 29.78 23.07
C LEU A 755 8.26 30.75 23.30
N GLY A 756 8.60 31.58 22.31
CA GLY A 756 9.68 32.57 22.43
C GLY A 756 9.40 33.68 23.44
N SER A 757 8.14 33.90 23.81
CA SER A 757 7.73 34.91 24.80
C SER A 757 7.64 34.37 26.23
N LEU A 758 7.64 33.05 26.40
CA LEU A 758 7.43 32.40 27.68
C LEU A 758 8.73 32.33 28.49
N ARG A 759 8.61 32.63 29.79
CA ARG A 759 9.67 32.35 30.78
C ARG A 759 9.32 31.03 31.47
N SER A 760 10.18 30.03 31.30
CA SER A 760 10.13 28.78 32.05
C SER A 760 11.33 28.67 32.98
N ASP A 761 11.06 28.25 34.22
CA ASP A 761 12.04 28.12 35.29
C ASP A 761 13.12 27.08 34.95
N LEU A 762 14.36 27.38 35.33
CA LEU A 762 15.47 26.44 35.23
C LEU A 762 15.38 25.42 36.36
N LEU A 763 15.47 24.14 36.02
CA LEU A 763 15.47 23.07 37.01
C LEU A 763 16.87 22.87 37.59
N ASP A 764 16.97 22.67 38.91
CA ASP A 764 18.25 22.43 39.59
C ASP A 764 18.77 21.02 39.30
N ARG A 765 19.72 20.95 38.36
CA ARG A 765 20.37 19.72 37.91
C ARG A 765 21.71 19.43 38.59
N ARG A 766 22.14 20.23 39.57
CA ARG A 766 23.45 20.06 40.22
C ARG A 766 23.52 18.72 40.95
N GLY A 767 24.57 17.94 40.74
CA GLY A 767 24.71 16.62 41.37
C GLY A 767 23.60 15.62 41.00
N LEU A 768 22.91 15.80 39.86
CA LEU A 768 21.88 14.88 39.39
C LEU A 768 22.45 13.47 39.19
N ARG A 769 21.87 12.50 39.89
CA ARG A 769 22.17 11.06 39.77
C ARG A 769 20.89 10.35 39.37
N VAL A 770 20.89 9.81 38.15
CA VAL A 770 19.83 8.95 37.64
C VAL A 770 20.50 7.72 37.06
N ASP A 771 20.12 6.56 37.57
CA ASP A 771 20.53 5.27 37.02
C ASP A 771 19.30 4.57 36.49
N ALA A 772 19.31 4.19 35.21
CA ALA A 772 18.15 3.71 34.49
C ALA A 772 18.47 2.43 33.72
N ARG A 773 17.55 1.48 33.78
CA ARG A 773 17.60 0.20 33.10
C ARG A 773 16.32 -0.02 32.32
N LEU A 774 16.49 -0.30 31.03
CA LEU A 774 15.46 -0.60 30.06
C LEU A 774 15.44 -2.10 29.80
N GLU A 775 14.24 -2.62 29.73
CA GLU A 775 13.84 -3.89 29.17
C GLU A 775 12.70 -3.62 28.18
N HIS A 776 12.35 -4.59 27.33
CA HIS A 776 11.29 -4.39 26.34
C HIS A 776 9.97 -3.94 26.98
N GLN A 777 9.55 -4.55 28.08
CA GLN A 777 8.26 -4.28 28.73
C GLN A 777 8.37 -3.48 30.03
N LYS A 778 9.57 -3.05 30.42
CA LYS A 778 9.83 -2.44 31.73
C LYS A 778 10.92 -1.39 31.64
N ILE A 779 10.74 -0.26 32.32
CA ILE A 779 11.78 0.75 32.50
C ILE A 779 11.87 0.99 34.01
N GLU A 780 13.06 0.85 34.56
CA GLU A 780 13.31 1.03 35.99
C GLU A 780 14.41 2.06 36.17
N PHE A 781 14.21 3.01 37.07
CA PHE A 781 15.27 3.97 37.40
C PHE A 781 15.24 4.41 38.85
N THR A 782 16.41 4.82 39.34
CA THR A 782 16.55 5.52 40.62
C THR A 782 16.95 6.97 40.39
N THR A 783 16.50 7.88 41.25
CA THR A 783 16.81 9.31 41.17
C THR A 783 16.97 9.96 42.54
N ASN A 784 17.89 10.90 42.64
CA ASN A 784 18.05 11.77 43.81
C ASN A 784 17.24 13.08 43.73
N ARG A 785 16.43 13.27 42.67
CA ARG A 785 15.64 14.49 42.43
C ARG A 785 14.14 14.21 42.41
N VAL A 786 13.62 13.63 43.49
CA VAL A 786 12.17 13.40 43.67
C VAL A 786 11.40 14.72 43.59
N GLY A 787 10.19 14.68 43.00
CA GLY A 787 9.34 15.85 42.80
C GLY A 787 9.65 16.68 41.54
N LEU A 788 10.80 16.48 40.88
CA LEU A 788 11.10 17.12 39.60
C LEU A 788 10.63 16.27 38.41
N PRO A 789 10.21 16.88 37.29
CA PRO A 789 9.90 16.16 36.07
C PRO A 789 11.11 15.36 35.55
N HIS A 790 10.89 14.12 35.14
CA HIS A 790 11.88 13.27 34.48
C HIS A 790 11.40 12.94 33.07
N LEU A 791 12.20 13.33 32.08
CA LEU A 791 12.04 12.93 30.69
C LEU A 791 12.56 11.50 30.53
N VAL A 792 11.71 10.61 30.05
CA VAL A 792 12.06 9.26 29.63
C VAL A 792 12.11 9.26 28.11
N LYS A 793 13.31 9.08 27.54
CA LYS A 793 13.60 9.11 26.09
C LYS A 793 13.15 7.82 25.38
N VAL A 794 11.92 7.39 25.67
CA VAL A 794 11.17 6.28 25.07
C VAL A 794 9.79 6.83 24.69
N SER A 795 9.26 6.39 23.56
CA SER A 795 7.98 6.86 23.02
C SER A 795 6.83 6.57 23.98
N TYR A 796 5.91 7.53 24.11
CA TYR A 796 4.70 7.33 24.90
C TYR A 796 3.69 6.44 24.16
N TYR A 797 3.03 5.59 24.94
CA TYR A 797 1.84 4.84 24.54
C TYR A 797 0.94 4.60 25.78
N PRO A 798 -0.40 4.59 25.65
CA PRO A 798 -1.31 4.54 26.81
C PRO A 798 -1.19 3.33 27.74
N ASN A 799 -0.52 2.25 27.32
CA ASN A 799 -0.37 1.02 28.11
C ASN A 799 0.70 1.12 29.20
N TRP A 800 1.56 2.15 29.18
CA TRP A 800 2.56 2.35 30.23
C TRP A 800 1.88 2.69 31.57
N LYS A 801 2.22 1.90 32.60
CA LYS A 801 1.85 2.13 34.00
C LYS A 801 3.10 2.47 34.79
N VAL A 802 2.95 3.16 35.92
CA VAL A 802 4.08 3.56 36.76
C VAL A 802 3.81 3.27 38.23
N LYS A 803 4.86 2.86 38.94
CA LYS A 803 4.96 2.83 40.40
C LYS A 803 6.07 3.80 40.82
N GLY A 804 5.87 4.52 41.93
CA GLY A 804 6.76 5.58 42.40
C GLY A 804 6.50 6.96 41.76
N ALA A 805 5.43 7.11 40.99
CA ALA A 805 4.91 8.37 40.43
C ALA A 805 3.39 8.27 40.23
N ASN A 806 2.71 9.41 40.04
CA ASN A 806 1.26 9.46 39.87
C ASN A 806 0.76 9.10 38.46
N GLY A 807 1.62 9.21 37.45
CA GLY A 807 1.24 8.96 36.06
C GLY A 807 2.43 9.01 35.09
N VAL A 808 2.18 8.46 33.90
CA VAL A 808 3.06 8.60 32.74
C VAL A 808 2.36 9.52 31.76
N TYR A 809 3.05 10.58 31.32
CA TYR A 809 2.47 11.60 30.46
C TYR A 809 3.16 11.62 29.09
N PRO A 810 2.44 11.81 27.98
CA PRO A 810 3.06 12.14 26.72
C PRO A 810 3.72 13.51 26.82
N VAL A 811 4.96 13.62 26.33
CA VAL A 811 5.69 14.89 26.27
C VAL A 811 6.28 15.08 24.87
N SER A 812 6.35 16.33 24.41
CA SER A 812 6.93 16.64 23.11
C SER A 812 8.37 16.09 22.99
N PRO A 813 8.79 15.56 21.82
CA PRO A 813 8.01 15.44 20.58
C PRO A 813 7.01 14.28 20.60
N HIS A 814 7.34 13.17 21.24
CA HIS A 814 6.49 11.97 21.36
C HIS A 814 6.92 11.04 22.52
N LEU A 815 7.71 11.57 23.45
CA LEU A 815 8.39 10.83 24.51
C LEU A 815 7.49 10.71 25.74
N MET A 816 8.02 10.12 26.81
CA MET A 816 7.34 9.99 28.09
C MET A 816 7.91 10.94 29.14
N MET A 817 7.05 11.43 30.03
CA MET A 817 7.46 12.17 31.23
C MET A 817 6.79 11.55 32.46
N VAL A 818 7.53 11.47 33.56
CA VAL A 818 7.02 11.12 34.89
C VAL A 818 7.49 12.13 35.92
N ILE A 819 6.73 12.33 36.99
CA ILE A 819 7.15 13.16 38.14
C ILE A 819 7.27 12.23 39.35
N PRO A 820 8.49 11.82 39.74
CA PRO A 820 8.69 10.87 40.82
C PRO A 820 8.17 11.38 42.16
N ARG A 821 7.52 10.50 42.92
CA ARG A 821 7.15 10.65 44.33
C ARG A 821 8.03 9.81 45.24
N GLU A 822 8.70 8.81 44.68
CA GLU A 822 9.69 7.97 45.33
C GLU A 822 11.03 8.05 44.58
N SER A 823 12.13 7.70 45.25
CA SER A 823 13.46 7.67 44.63
C SER A 823 13.62 6.51 43.65
N HIS A 824 12.78 5.48 43.73
CA HIS A 824 12.76 4.32 42.84
C HIS A 824 11.45 4.32 42.04
N VAL A 825 11.58 4.31 40.72
CA VAL A 825 10.44 4.41 39.81
C VAL A 825 10.48 3.26 38.82
N VAL A 826 9.34 2.59 38.65
CA VAL A 826 9.20 1.45 37.74
C VAL A 826 8.03 1.71 36.80
N LEU A 827 8.31 1.78 35.51
CA LEU A 827 7.32 1.79 34.44
C LEU A 827 7.17 0.39 33.87
N THR A 828 5.94 -0.07 33.68
CA THR A 828 5.64 -1.38 33.10
C THR A 828 4.62 -1.25 31.97
N TYR A 829 4.87 -1.94 30.85
CA TYR A 829 3.97 -1.97 29.71
C TYR A 829 2.86 -3.01 29.93
N GLY A 830 1.71 -2.54 30.43
CA GLY A 830 0.57 -3.36 30.79
C GLY A 830 -0.41 -3.60 29.64
N SER A 831 -1.61 -4.07 30.00
CA SER A 831 -2.76 -4.13 29.12
C SER A 831 -3.72 -2.97 29.36
N ASN A 832 -4.51 -2.63 28.34
CA ASN A 832 -5.57 -1.64 28.44
C ASN A 832 -6.98 -2.31 28.45
N PRO A 833 -8.04 -1.57 28.82
CA PRO A 833 -9.39 -2.14 28.88
C PRO A 833 -9.89 -2.73 27.55
N TRP A 834 -9.54 -2.12 26.41
CA TRP A 834 -9.98 -2.60 25.10
C TRP A 834 -9.28 -3.90 24.68
N GLU A 835 -8.01 -4.07 25.04
CA GLU A 835 -7.29 -5.33 24.92
C GLU A 835 -7.94 -6.41 25.77
N ILE A 836 -8.25 -6.12 27.04
CA ILE A 836 -8.89 -7.07 27.95
C ILE A 836 -10.28 -7.47 27.42
N ILE A 837 -11.12 -6.50 27.04
CA ILE A 837 -12.45 -6.76 26.46
C ILE A 837 -12.31 -7.62 25.19
N GLY A 838 -11.38 -7.27 24.31
CA GLY A 838 -11.11 -8.03 23.10
C GLY A 838 -10.67 -9.47 23.39
N MET A 839 -9.73 -9.66 24.31
CA MET A 839 -9.28 -10.99 24.76
C MET A 839 -10.43 -11.80 25.35
N VAL A 840 -11.29 -11.20 26.18
CA VAL A 840 -12.47 -11.87 26.76
C VAL A 840 -13.45 -12.30 25.67
N ILE A 841 -13.75 -11.43 24.71
CA ILE A 841 -14.64 -11.76 23.58
C ILE A 841 -14.05 -12.88 22.73
N THR A 842 -12.77 -12.81 22.39
CA THR A 842 -12.09 -13.86 21.61
C THR A 842 -12.01 -15.17 22.39
N GLY A 843 -11.62 -15.14 23.66
CA GLY A 843 -11.57 -16.31 24.54
C GLY A 843 -12.93 -16.99 24.69
N ALA A 844 -13.99 -16.20 24.94
CA ALA A 844 -15.36 -16.72 25.01
C ALA A 844 -15.81 -17.33 23.66
N THR A 845 -15.47 -16.68 22.54
CA THR A 845 -15.77 -17.21 21.20
C THR A 845 -15.09 -18.56 20.97
N LEU A 846 -13.78 -18.67 21.26
CA LEU A 846 -13.02 -19.91 21.12
C LEU A 846 -13.52 -21.01 22.06
N PHE A 847 -13.84 -20.66 23.32
CA PHE A 847 -14.42 -21.60 24.28
C PHE A 847 -15.75 -22.16 23.80
N ILE A 848 -16.66 -21.31 23.31
CA ILE A 848 -17.96 -21.75 22.77
C ILE A 848 -17.77 -22.67 21.56
N LEU A 849 -16.83 -22.38 20.67
CA LEU A 849 -16.51 -23.26 19.53
C LEU A 849 -15.97 -24.62 19.98
N LEU A 850 -15.03 -24.64 20.92
CA LEU A 850 -14.42 -25.85 21.44
C LEU A 850 -15.46 -26.70 22.18
N PHE A 851 -16.28 -26.08 23.02
CA PHE A 851 -17.39 -26.73 23.73
C PHE A 851 -18.39 -27.33 22.74
N ALA A 852 -18.80 -26.58 21.72
CA ALA A 852 -19.72 -27.08 20.70
C ALA A 852 -19.12 -28.26 19.88
N LEU A 853 -17.81 -28.24 19.62
CA LEU A 853 -17.11 -29.31 18.91
C LEU A 853 -17.01 -30.58 19.78
N THR A 854 -16.54 -30.44 21.02
CA THR A 854 -16.39 -31.56 21.98
C THR A 854 -17.73 -32.19 22.31
N TRP A 855 -18.76 -31.38 22.58
CA TRP A 855 -20.12 -31.86 22.81
C TRP A 855 -20.63 -32.70 21.64
N ARG A 856 -20.43 -32.26 20.39
CA ARG A 856 -20.81 -33.02 19.18
C ARG A 856 -20.06 -34.35 19.03
N LEU A 857 -18.80 -34.40 19.43
CA LEU A 857 -17.98 -35.62 19.37
C LEU A 857 -18.41 -36.63 20.44
N LEU A 858 -18.69 -36.16 21.66
CA LEU A 858 -19.15 -36.97 22.78
C LEU A 858 -20.58 -37.49 22.55
N SER A 859 -21.49 -36.64 22.05
CA SER A 859 -22.87 -37.04 21.74
C SER A 859 -22.97 -38.04 20.58
N ARG A 860 -21.91 -38.21 19.78
CA ARG A 860 -21.82 -39.25 18.74
C ARG A 860 -21.41 -40.62 19.29
N HIS A 861 -20.84 -40.69 20.49
CA HIS A 861 -20.36 -41.92 21.13
C HIS A 861 -21.26 -42.43 22.27
N SER A 862 -22.19 -41.60 22.78
CA SER A 862 -23.20 -42.06 23.74
C SER A 862 -24.30 -42.88 23.05
N ARG A 863 -24.43 -44.17 23.40
CA ARG A 863 -25.55 -45.06 23.00
C ARG A 863 -26.90 -44.70 23.65
N PHE A 864 -26.97 -43.64 24.45
CA PHE A 864 -28.22 -43.12 25.00
C PHE A 864 -28.71 -41.96 24.13
N GLY A 865 -29.91 -42.14 23.55
CA GLY A 865 -30.58 -41.14 22.71
C GLY A 865 -30.87 -39.83 23.46
N PRO A 866 -31.10 -38.71 22.76
CA PRO A 866 -31.23 -37.42 23.39
C PRO A 866 -32.67 -37.19 23.87
N HIS A 867 -32.93 -37.42 25.16
CA HIS A 867 -34.00 -36.72 25.88
C HIS A 867 -33.38 -35.88 26.99
N PHE A 868 -32.83 -34.73 26.59
CA PHE A 868 -32.53 -33.64 27.52
C PHE A 868 -32.97 -32.33 26.85
N GLU A 869 -34.28 -32.09 26.85
CA GLU A 869 -34.82 -30.75 26.59
C GLU A 869 -34.52 -29.89 27.82
N ILE A 870 -33.49 -29.05 27.71
CA ILE A 870 -33.33 -27.92 28.61
C ILE A 870 -34.45 -26.92 28.28
N ARG A 871 -35.60 -27.09 28.94
CA ARG A 871 -36.68 -26.11 29.00
C ARG A 871 -36.23 -24.95 29.90
N ASN A 872 -35.37 -24.09 29.39
CA ASN A 872 -35.01 -22.82 30.01
C ASN A 872 -35.74 -21.67 29.29
N SER A 873 -36.30 -20.75 30.08
CA SER A 873 -37.03 -19.53 29.70
C SER A 873 -36.25 -18.53 28.82
N LYS A 874 -35.11 -18.92 28.22
CA LYS A 874 -34.33 -18.17 27.22
C LYS A 874 -34.88 -18.26 25.79
N PHE A 875 -36.00 -18.97 25.57
CA PHE A 875 -36.62 -19.11 24.25
C PHE A 875 -37.22 -17.80 23.71
N ASP A 876 -37.53 -16.83 24.56
CA ASP A 876 -38.17 -15.58 24.11
C ASP A 876 -37.18 -14.62 23.41
N ILE A 877 -35.92 -14.55 23.88
CA ILE A 877 -34.87 -13.71 23.26
C ILE A 877 -34.46 -14.26 21.88
N ARG A 878 -34.35 -15.59 21.74
CA ARG A 878 -33.98 -16.23 20.47
C ARG A 878 -35.10 -16.09 19.43
N CYS A 879 -36.36 -16.22 19.85
CA CYS A 879 -37.51 -15.89 19.03
C CYS A 879 -37.58 -14.39 18.71
N SER A 880 -37.20 -13.49 19.63
CA SER A 880 -37.22 -12.05 19.41
C SER A 880 -36.14 -11.59 18.41
N ILE A 881 -34.90 -12.09 18.52
CA ILE A 881 -33.81 -11.79 17.55
C ILE A 881 -34.13 -12.37 16.17
N ASN A 882 -34.62 -13.60 16.08
CA ASN A 882 -35.02 -14.17 14.80
C ASN A 882 -36.22 -13.42 14.19
N ARG A 883 -37.18 -12.97 15.01
CA ARG A 883 -38.27 -12.09 14.57
C ARG A 883 -37.77 -10.74 14.07
N LEU A 884 -36.79 -10.13 14.76
CA LEU A 884 -36.16 -8.87 14.36
C LEU A 884 -35.40 -9.02 13.04
N LEU A 885 -34.58 -10.06 12.89
CA LEU A 885 -33.86 -10.36 11.65
C LEU A 885 -34.81 -10.63 10.50
N ALA A 886 -35.86 -11.42 10.71
CA ALA A 886 -36.90 -11.64 9.72
C ALA A 886 -37.67 -10.35 9.38
N SER A 887 -37.87 -9.45 10.35
CA SER A 887 -38.45 -8.13 10.11
C SER A 887 -37.54 -7.27 9.24
N ALA A 888 -36.24 -7.23 9.54
CA ALA A 888 -35.24 -6.51 8.76
C ALA A 888 -35.09 -7.08 7.34
N GLU A 889 -35.11 -8.41 7.17
CA GLU A 889 -35.11 -9.07 5.85
C GLU A 889 -36.38 -8.76 5.06
N ARG A 890 -37.55 -8.72 5.71
CA ARG A 890 -38.81 -8.29 5.07
C ARG A 890 -38.79 -6.81 4.67
N PHE A 891 -38.27 -5.94 5.54
CA PHE A 891 -38.07 -4.53 5.26
C PHE A 891 -37.12 -4.36 4.06
N PHE A 892 -35.97 -5.03 4.09
CA PHE A 892 -35.03 -5.02 2.98
C PHE A 892 -35.66 -5.54 1.70
N ALA A 893 -36.40 -6.66 1.73
CA ALA A 893 -37.09 -7.19 0.56
C ALA A 893 -38.09 -6.20 -0.03
N LYS A 894 -38.83 -5.47 0.82
CA LYS A 894 -39.79 -4.43 0.41
C LYS A 894 -39.11 -3.22 -0.24
N TYR A 895 -37.98 -2.76 0.30
CA TYR A 895 -37.27 -1.55 -0.16
C TYR A 895 -36.00 -1.84 -0.96
N LYS A 896 -35.79 -3.09 -1.37
CA LYS A 896 -34.60 -3.58 -2.08
C LYS A 896 -34.13 -2.67 -3.23
N PRO A 897 -34.99 -2.28 -4.20
CA PRO A 897 -34.54 -1.45 -5.31
C PRO A 897 -34.09 -0.06 -4.86
N VAL A 898 -34.75 0.53 -3.86
CA VAL A 898 -34.39 1.85 -3.30
C VAL A 898 -33.05 1.77 -2.59
N ILE A 899 -32.85 0.76 -1.74
CA ILE A 899 -31.59 0.54 -1.00
C ILE A 899 -30.44 0.31 -1.98
N ILE A 900 -30.63 -0.53 -3.00
CA ILE A 900 -29.62 -0.75 -4.04
C ILE A 900 -29.33 0.56 -4.81
N GLY A 901 -30.36 1.34 -5.12
CA GLY A 901 -30.21 2.66 -5.76
C GLY A 901 -29.36 3.62 -4.95
N ILE A 902 -29.61 3.72 -3.63
CA ILE A 902 -28.82 4.55 -2.70
C ILE A 902 -27.37 4.06 -2.65
N VAL A 903 -27.15 2.75 -2.47
CA VAL A 903 -25.80 2.17 -2.42
C VAL A 903 -25.04 2.45 -3.71
N LEU A 904 -25.66 2.25 -4.88
CA LEU A 904 -25.04 2.54 -6.17
C LEU A 904 -24.72 4.03 -6.32
N LEU A 905 -25.63 4.93 -5.91
CA LEU A 905 -25.39 6.37 -5.95
C LEU A 905 -24.21 6.77 -5.05
N SER A 906 -24.11 6.21 -3.84
CA SER A 906 -22.97 6.43 -2.95
C SER A 906 -21.68 5.89 -3.57
N CYS A 907 -21.69 4.70 -4.17
CA CYS A 907 -20.53 4.14 -4.86
C CYS A 907 -20.08 5.02 -6.05
N VAL A 908 -21.02 5.52 -6.85
CA VAL A 908 -20.73 6.45 -7.96
C VAL A 908 -20.15 7.76 -7.41
N GLY A 909 -20.70 8.28 -6.32
CA GLY A 909 -20.17 9.47 -5.63
C GLY A 909 -18.75 9.27 -5.13
N LEU A 910 -18.43 8.11 -4.54
CA LEU A 910 -17.08 7.75 -4.10
C LEU A 910 -16.09 7.62 -5.27
N ILE A 911 -16.51 6.97 -6.37
CA ILE A 911 -15.69 6.85 -7.58
C ILE A 911 -15.44 8.23 -8.19
N ALA A 912 -16.48 9.03 -8.39
CA ALA A 912 -16.36 10.35 -9.00
C ALA A 912 -15.53 11.29 -8.13
N GLY A 913 -15.84 11.35 -6.82
CA GLY A 913 -15.09 12.15 -5.86
C GLY A 913 -13.63 11.70 -5.76
N GLY A 914 -13.38 10.40 -5.72
CA GLY A 914 -12.02 9.85 -5.73
C GLY A 914 -11.28 10.17 -7.03
N ALA A 915 -11.91 9.99 -8.19
CA ALA A 915 -11.31 10.33 -9.49
C ALA A 915 -11.00 11.82 -9.64
N VAL A 916 -11.77 12.71 -8.99
CA VAL A 916 -11.56 14.17 -9.01
C VAL A 916 -10.50 14.62 -7.99
N ASN A 917 -10.47 14.04 -6.79
CA ASN A 917 -9.60 14.52 -5.71
C ASN A 917 -8.26 13.77 -5.59
N ARG A 918 -8.23 12.48 -5.94
CA ARG A 918 -7.01 11.67 -5.92
C ARG A 918 -5.92 12.30 -6.79
N ASN A 919 -4.72 12.45 -6.25
CA ASN A 919 -3.56 13.02 -6.95
C ASN A 919 -3.83 14.40 -7.57
N LYS A 920 -4.76 15.20 -7.03
CA LYS A 920 -5.02 16.55 -7.55
C LYS A 920 -3.74 17.40 -7.61
N PRO A 921 -2.90 17.49 -6.56
CA PRO A 921 -1.64 18.24 -6.65
C PRO A 921 -0.73 17.73 -7.77
N VAL A 922 -0.52 16.42 -7.89
CA VAL A 922 0.31 15.80 -8.93
C VAL A 922 -0.22 16.11 -10.34
N ARG A 923 -1.53 15.94 -10.59
CA ARG A 923 -2.13 16.25 -11.89
C ARG A 923 -2.00 17.70 -12.26
N THR A 924 -2.27 18.57 -11.29
CA THR A 924 -2.18 20.01 -11.47
C THR A 924 -0.74 20.42 -11.76
N TYR A 925 0.22 19.86 -11.04
CA TYR A 925 1.65 20.07 -11.29
C TYR A 925 2.02 19.60 -12.70
N ILE A 926 1.74 18.35 -13.07
CA ILE A 926 2.06 17.81 -14.41
C ILE A 926 1.44 18.66 -15.51
N SER A 927 0.16 19.04 -15.37
CA SER A 927 -0.54 19.86 -16.36
C SER A 927 0.03 21.28 -16.45
N GLY A 928 0.28 21.93 -15.32
CA GLY A 928 0.83 23.28 -15.25
C GLY A 928 2.28 23.35 -15.73
N TYR A 929 3.10 22.35 -15.38
CA TYR A 929 4.49 22.25 -15.82
C TYR A 929 4.59 22.03 -17.33
N ARG A 930 3.70 21.23 -17.94
CA ARG A 930 3.65 21.10 -19.41
C ARG A 930 3.36 22.43 -20.10
N LEU A 931 2.42 23.21 -19.57
CA LEU A 931 2.13 24.56 -20.10
C LEU A 931 3.33 25.49 -19.98
N PHE A 932 4.01 25.45 -18.83
CA PHE A 932 5.25 26.19 -18.61
C PHE A 932 6.34 25.80 -19.62
N GLN A 933 6.59 24.50 -19.81
CA GLN A 933 7.58 24.01 -20.77
C GLN A 933 7.24 24.42 -22.21
N SER A 934 5.99 24.25 -22.65
CA SER A 934 5.58 24.68 -23.98
C SER A 934 5.75 26.20 -24.20
N GLY A 935 5.48 27.01 -23.17
CA GLY A 935 5.78 28.45 -23.19
C GLY A 935 7.28 28.73 -23.35
N MET A 936 8.12 28.00 -22.61
CA MET A 936 9.58 28.11 -22.72
C MET A 936 10.09 27.73 -24.12
N ASP A 937 9.52 26.70 -24.74
CA ASP A 937 9.90 26.26 -26.09
C ASP A 937 9.52 27.28 -27.17
N LEU A 938 8.32 27.88 -27.08
CA LEU A 938 7.92 28.97 -27.98
C LEU A 938 8.84 30.19 -27.82
N LYS A 939 9.20 30.52 -26.58
CA LYS A 939 10.13 31.63 -26.31
C LYS A 939 11.52 31.36 -26.91
N LYS A 940 12.04 30.14 -26.82
CA LYS A 940 13.29 29.74 -27.51
C LYS A 940 13.22 29.87 -29.03
N GLN A 941 12.03 29.73 -29.61
CA GLN A 941 11.77 29.92 -31.05
C GLN A 941 11.54 31.40 -31.42
N GLY A 942 11.68 32.35 -30.48
CA GLY A 942 11.41 33.78 -30.71
C GLY A 942 9.91 34.16 -30.72
N ARG A 943 9.00 33.22 -30.43
CA ARG A 943 7.54 33.42 -30.48
C ARG A 943 6.98 33.86 -29.14
N GLU A 944 7.46 34.98 -28.63
CA GLU A 944 7.18 35.42 -27.25
C GLU A 944 5.71 35.79 -27.00
N GLN A 945 5.01 36.38 -27.97
CA GLN A 945 3.59 36.71 -27.82
C GLN A 945 2.70 35.46 -27.71
N GLU A 946 3.09 34.36 -28.37
CA GLU A 946 2.38 33.09 -28.28
C GLU A 946 2.71 32.32 -26.98
N ALA A 947 3.86 32.59 -26.38
CA ALA A 947 4.26 32.00 -25.10
C ALA A 947 3.49 32.59 -23.90
N LYS A 948 3.18 33.90 -23.91
CA LYS A 948 2.46 34.59 -22.82
C LYS A 948 1.17 33.89 -22.35
N PRO A 949 0.20 33.56 -23.23
CA PRO A 949 -1.04 32.91 -22.79
C PRO A 949 -0.81 31.53 -22.15
N LEU A 950 0.27 30.83 -22.51
CA LEU A 950 0.63 29.55 -21.89
C LEU A 950 1.11 29.73 -20.44
N PHE A 951 1.93 30.75 -20.16
CA PHE A 951 2.34 31.08 -18.79
C PHE A 951 1.15 31.52 -17.93
N GLU A 952 0.23 32.34 -18.46
CA GLU A 952 -0.98 32.72 -17.73
C GLU A 952 -1.90 31.53 -17.44
N LYS A 953 -1.97 30.58 -18.37
CA LYS A 953 -2.71 29.33 -18.17
C LYS A 953 -2.01 28.44 -17.14
N ALA A 954 -0.69 28.39 -17.13
CA ALA A 954 0.09 27.67 -16.13
C ALA A 954 -0.18 28.21 -14.71
N ILE A 955 -0.17 29.55 -14.53
CA ILE A 955 -0.51 30.23 -13.26
C ILE A 955 -1.92 29.87 -12.82
N ARG A 956 -2.93 30.04 -13.70
CA ARG A 956 -4.33 29.72 -13.39
C ARG A 956 -4.55 28.25 -13.04
N THR A 957 -3.74 27.36 -13.61
CA THR A 957 -3.82 25.92 -13.35
C THR A 957 -3.22 25.59 -11.97
N MET A 958 -2.05 26.14 -11.63
CA MET A 958 -1.28 25.73 -10.44
C MET A 958 -1.61 26.51 -9.16
N SER A 959 -1.95 27.79 -9.24
CA SER A 959 -2.20 28.65 -8.06
C SER A 959 -3.28 28.11 -7.10
N PRO A 960 -4.41 27.53 -7.58
CA PRO A 960 -5.44 26.98 -6.69
C PRO A 960 -4.99 25.80 -5.81
N VAL A 961 -3.78 25.26 -6.02
CA VAL A 961 -3.21 24.20 -5.16
C VAL A 961 -2.68 24.79 -3.85
N PHE A 962 -2.28 26.07 -3.82
CA PHE A 962 -1.60 26.70 -2.69
C PHE A 962 -2.18 28.07 -2.27
N ASP A 963 -3.38 28.43 -2.71
CA ASP A 963 -4.03 29.71 -2.42
C ASP A 963 -5.55 29.47 -2.24
N PRO A 964 -6.19 29.81 -1.09
CA PRO A 964 -5.72 30.66 0.01
C PRO A 964 -4.70 30.06 0.98
N LEU A 965 -4.63 28.74 1.19
CA LEU A 965 -3.57 28.10 2.01
C LEU A 965 -3.51 26.58 1.75
N PRO A 966 -2.34 26.00 1.41
CA PRO A 966 -2.09 24.58 1.54
C PRO A 966 -1.49 24.31 2.93
N VAL A 967 -1.88 23.21 3.57
CA VAL A 967 -1.34 22.78 4.89
C VAL A 967 -0.51 21.48 4.75
N ASP A 968 -0.28 21.00 3.52
CA ASP A 968 0.39 19.71 3.30
C ASP A 968 1.81 19.94 2.74
N ASP A 969 2.83 19.37 3.40
CA ASP A 969 4.24 19.37 2.98
C ASP A 969 4.48 18.48 1.74
N HIS A 970 3.57 18.52 0.77
CA HIS A 970 3.59 17.64 -0.38
C HIS A 970 4.47 18.19 -1.50
N GLN A 971 5.26 17.32 -2.10
CA GLN A 971 6.22 17.71 -3.13
C GLN A 971 5.63 18.57 -4.26
N ASP A 972 4.53 18.11 -4.83
CA ASP A 972 3.86 18.77 -5.94
C ASP A 972 3.27 20.13 -5.59
N VAL A 973 2.97 20.42 -4.31
CA VAL A 973 2.50 21.75 -3.88
C VAL A 973 3.64 22.77 -4.04
N ILE A 974 4.85 22.44 -3.56
CA ILE A 974 6.01 23.32 -3.67
C ILE A 974 6.41 23.48 -5.15
N LEU A 975 6.35 22.41 -5.94
CA LEU A 975 6.59 22.48 -7.39
C LEU A 975 5.58 23.38 -8.10
N CYS A 976 4.28 23.30 -7.74
CA CYS A 976 3.27 24.23 -8.24
C CYS A 976 3.61 25.69 -7.90
N MET A 977 4.09 25.99 -6.70
CA MET A 977 4.52 27.34 -6.31
C MET A 977 5.73 27.79 -7.15
N LEU A 978 6.74 26.93 -7.28
CA LEU A 978 7.98 27.20 -8.00
C LEU A 978 7.74 27.53 -9.48
N PHE A 979 6.91 26.76 -10.17
CA PHE A 979 6.62 26.98 -11.60
C PHE A 979 5.55 28.05 -11.84
N THR A 980 4.69 28.34 -10.86
CA THR A 980 3.86 29.56 -10.89
C THR A 980 4.76 30.80 -10.82
N ALA A 981 5.72 30.83 -9.89
CA ALA A 981 6.70 31.90 -9.79
C ALA A 981 7.53 32.04 -11.08
N GLY A 982 8.02 30.93 -11.63
CA GLY A 982 8.73 30.92 -12.91
C GLY A 982 7.89 31.48 -14.07
N SER A 983 6.59 31.22 -14.09
CA SER A 983 5.67 31.77 -15.08
C SER A 983 5.47 33.29 -14.91
N HIS A 984 5.42 33.79 -13.66
CA HIS A 984 5.44 35.24 -13.40
C HIS A 984 6.73 35.90 -13.88
N GLU A 985 7.90 35.27 -13.69
CA GLU A 985 9.17 35.76 -14.25
C GLU A 985 9.08 35.91 -15.78
N GLN A 986 8.56 34.90 -16.48
CA GLN A 986 8.46 34.93 -17.95
C GLN A 986 7.45 35.96 -18.47
N LEU A 987 6.49 36.39 -17.64
CA LEU A 987 5.52 37.44 -17.96
C LEU A 987 6.01 38.85 -17.57
N GLY A 988 7.24 38.99 -17.06
CA GLY A 988 7.75 40.29 -16.60
C GLY A 988 7.10 40.78 -15.30
N ARG A 989 6.66 39.88 -14.42
CA ARG A 989 6.03 40.17 -13.12
C ARG A 989 6.95 39.75 -11.95
N PRO A 990 8.13 40.38 -11.78
CA PRO A 990 9.15 39.92 -10.83
C PRO A 990 8.70 39.95 -9.36
N ASP A 991 7.88 40.93 -8.96
CA ASP A 991 7.45 41.06 -7.56
C ASP A 991 6.53 39.90 -7.14
N ALA A 992 5.64 39.46 -8.03
CA ALA A 992 4.79 38.29 -7.80
C ALA A 992 5.61 36.99 -7.73
N ALA A 993 6.64 36.86 -8.57
CA ALA A 993 7.56 35.72 -8.52
C ALA A 993 8.36 35.71 -7.22
N GLU A 994 8.93 36.85 -6.83
CA GLU A 994 9.70 37.00 -5.58
C GLU A 994 8.85 36.65 -4.35
N ALA A 995 7.59 37.11 -4.29
CA ALA A 995 6.68 36.80 -3.19
C ALA A 995 6.47 35.29 -3.01
N LEU A 996 6.29 34.56 -4.11
CA LEU A 996 6.13 33.10 -4.08
C LEU A 996 7.43 32.38 -3.69
N TYR A 997 8.59 32.82 -4.20
CA TYR A 997 9.87 32.25 -3.77
C TYR A 997 10.13 32.48 -2.29
N LYS A 998 9.85 33.68 -1.77
CA LYS A 998 9.92 33.98 -0.34
C LYS A 998 8.97 33.13 0.48
N ARG A 999 7.77 32.88 -0.02
CA ARG A 999 6.79 31.99 0.62
C ARG A 999 7.33 30.57 0.76
N ILE A 1000 8.01 30.03 -0.26
CA ILE A 1000 8.68 28.71 -0.17
C ILE A 1000 9.73 28.71 0.96
N LEU A 1001 10.52 29.78 1.07
CA LEU A 1001 11.56 29.90 2.10
C LEU A 1001 10.98 29.96 3.52
N VAL A 1002 9.81 30.58 3.70
CA VAL A 1002 9.17 30.75 5.01
C VAL A 1002 8.37 29.52 5.40
N GLU A 1003 7.54 28.99 4.49
CA GLU A 1003 6.63 27.87 4.79
C GLU A 1003 7.33 26.51 4.72
N TYR A 1004 8.37 26.35 3.90
CA TYR A 1004 9.08 25.08 3.68
C TYR A 1004 10.61 25.20 3.84
N PRO A 1005 11.12 25.65 5.00
CA PRO A 1005 12.54 25.97 5.22
C PRO A 1005 13.49 24.76 5.22
N PHE A 1006 12.94 23.55 5.28
CA PHE A 1006 13.70 22.28 5.20
C PHE A 1006 13.59 21.62 3.82
N SER A 1007 12.94 22.30 2.86
CA SER A 1007 12.77 21.75 1.53
C SER A 1007 14.07 21.77 0.73
N ARG A 1008 14.27 20.77 -0.14
CA ARG A 1008 15.41 20.78 -1.08
C ARG A 1008 15.35 21.90 -2.13
N TYR A 1009 14.27 22.69 -2.15
CA TYR A 1009 14.08 23.82 -3.08
C TYR A 1009 14.50 25.17 -2.48
N VAL A 1010 14.98 25.21 -1.24
CA VAL A 1010 15.47 26.44 -0.60
C VAL A 1010 16.66 27.04 -1.36
N GLY A 1011 17.59 26.22 -1.83
CA GLY A 1011 18.72 26.66 -2.67
C GLY A 1011 18.23 27.28 -3.99
N GLU A 1012 17.28 26.62 -4.65
CA GLU A 1012 16.67 27.12 -5.89
C GLU A 1012 15.96 28.46 -5.68
N ALA A 1013 15.10 28.57 -4.68
CA ALA A 1013 14.33 29.78 -4.39
C ALA A 1013 15.26 30.97 -4.10
N ASN A 1014 16.35 30.78 -3.36
CA ASN A 1014 17.33 31.83 -3.12
C ASN A 1014 18.04 32.27 -4.41
N VAL A 1015 18.48 31.33 -5.26
CA VAL A 1015 19.07 31.67 -6.58
C VAL A 1015 18.09 32.46 -7.44
N LYS A 1016 16.81 32.09 -7.44
CA LYS A 1016 15.77 32.77 -8.20
C LYS A 1016 15.55 34.21 -7.71
N ILE A 1017 15.47 34.42 -6.39
CA ILE A 1017 15.39 35.76 -5.81
C ILE A 1017 16.65 36.57 -6.14
N ALA A 1018 17.84 35.99 -6.02
CA ALA A 1018 19.10 36.67 -6.34
C ALA A 1018 19.12 37.22 -7.78
N ARG A 1019 18.65 36.41 -8.74
CA ARG A 1019 18.53 36.82 -10.15
C ARG A 1019 17.55 37.98 -10.32
N ILE A 1020 16.40 37.94 -9.66
CA ILE A 1020 15.43 39.06 -9.68
C ILE A 1020 16.07 40.33 -9.14
N LYS A 1021 16.73 40.27 -7.97
CA LYS A 1021 17.41 41.42 -7.36
C LYS A 1021 18.51 41.99 -8.24
N ARG A 1022 19.32 41.13 -8.86
CA ARG A 1022 20.36 41.55 -9.79
C ARG A 1022 19.76 42.30 -10.99
N ASN A 1023 18.70 41.77 -11.58
CA ASN A 1023 18.00 42.41 -12.71
C ASN A 1023 17.36 43.76 -12.31
N GLN A 1024 17.02 43.95 -11.03
CA GLN A 1024 16.55 45.22 -10.47
C GLN A 1024 17.69 46.18 -10.09
N GLY A 1025 18.96 45.82 -10.33
CA GLY A 1025 20.13 46.63 -9.93
C GLY A 1025 20.51 46.52 -8.44
N LYS A 1026 19.83 45.68 -7.66
CA LYS A 1026 20.07 45.47 -6.23
C LYS A 1026 21.17 44.43 -6.01
N LEU A 1027 22.40 44.77 -6.40
CA LEU A 1027 23.53 43.84 -6.44
C LEU A 1027 23.89 43.26 -5.06
N GLN A 1028 23.79 44.06 -4.00
CA GLN A 1028 24.08 43.60 -2.64
C GLN A 1028 23.06 42.56 -2.15
N GLU A 1029 21.76 42.83 -2.31
CA GLU A 1029 20.70 41.86 -1.98
C GLU A 1029 20.84 40.57 -2.83
N ALA A 1030 21.22 40.71 -4.10
CA ALA A 1030 21.48 39.56 -4.97
C ALA A 1030 22.63 38.69 -4.45
N ARG A 1031 23.74 39.33 -4.08
CA ARG A 1031 24.91 38.66 -3.50
C ARG A 1031 24.53 37.91 -2.21
N GLU A 1032 23.80 38.54 -1.31
CA GLU A 1032 23.33 37.91 -0.07
C GLU A 1032 22.49 36.67 -0.33
N HIS A 1033 21.61 36.70 -1.34
CA HIS A 1033 20.80 35.54 -1.69
C HIS A 1033 21.60 34.42 -2.37
N PHE A 1034 22.61 34.72 -3.18
CA PHE A 1034 23.52 33.68 -3.69
C PHE A 1034 24.32 33.02 -2.56
N GLU A 1035 24.82 33.81 -1.62
CA GLU A 1035 25.52 33.29 -0.43
C GLU A 1035 24.59 32.44 0.44
N LYS A 1036 23.32 32.85 0.61
CA LYS A 1036 22.27 32.03 1.24
C LYS A 1036 22.07 30.71 0.50
N ALA A 1037 21.93 30.70 -0.82
CA ALA A 1037 21.75 29.45 -1.58
C ALA A 1037 22.88 28.44 -1.34
N ILE A 1038 24.12 28.92 -1.28
CA ILE A 1038 25.31 28.08 -1.02
C ILE A 1038 25.30 27.54 0.42
N ARG A 1039 24.92 28.36 1.40
CA ARG A 1039 24.91 27.98 2.81
C ARG A 1039 23.77 27.01 3.13
N GLU A 1040 22.57 27.26 2.60
CA GLU A 1040 21.38 26.48 2.94
C GLU A 1040 21.33 25.12 2.21
N ASP A 1041 22.02 24.97 1.07
CA ASP A 1041 22.00 23.75 0.25
C ASP A 1041 23.33 23.52 -0.52
N ARG A 1042 24.42 23.38 0.23
CA ARG A 1042 25.82 23.38 -0.25
C ARG A 1042 26.14 22.46 -1.44
N TRP A 1043 25.48 21.31 -1.53
CA TRP A 1043 25.79 20.26 -2.51
C TRP A 1043 24.80 20.21 -3.69
N SER A 1044 23.86 21.16 -3.78
CA SER A 1044 22.95 21.17 -4.93
C SER A 1044 23.55 21.86 -6.15
N VAL A 1045 22.93 21.58 -7.30
CA VAL A 1045 23.22 22.26 -8.56
C VAL A 1045 23.05 23.78 -8.41
N TRP A 1046 22.13 24.22 -7.55
CA TRP A 1046 21.87 25.64 -7.30
C TRP A 1046 22.98 26.32 -6.50
N ALA A 1047 23.62 25.62 -5.55
CA ALA A 1047 24.81 26.14 -4.88
C ALA A 1047 26.00 26.28 -5.83
N SER A 1048 26.22 25.30 -6.72
CA SER A 1048 27.25 25.40 -7.77
C SER A 1048 26.99 26.60 -8.69
N TYR A 1049 25.74 26.76 -9.15
CA TYR A 1049 25.33 27.91 -9.95
C TYR A 1049 25.56 29.24 -9.21
N ALA A 1050 25.18 29.33 -7.94
CA ALA A 1050 25.39 30.52 -7.12
C ALA A 1050 26.88 30.88 -6.96
N LYS A 1051 27.76 29.88 -6.76
CA LYS A 1051 29.22 30.09 -6.70
C LYS A 1051 29.75 30.69 -7.99
N ASP A 1052 29.28 30.23 -9.13
CA ASP A 1052 29.71 30.74 -10.43
C ASP A 1052 29.17 32.15 -10.71
N GLU A 1053 27.95 32.45 -10.28
CA GLU A 1053 27.39 33.81 -10.37
C GLU A 1053 28.15 34.80 -9.49
N LEU A 1054 28.57 34.41 -8.27
CA LEU A 1054 29.37 35.27 -7.38
C LEU A 1054 30.78 35.58 -7.91
N LYS A 1055 31.32 34.75 -8.82
CA LYS A 1055 32.60 35.01 -9.49
C LYS A 1055 32.48 36.05 -10.62
N LYS A 1056 31.28 36.26 -11.16
CA LYS A 1056 31.04 37.24 -12.23
C LYS A 1056 30.99 38.63 -11.60
N LYS A 1057 32.02 39.43 -11.86
CA LYS A 1057 32.13 40.82 -11.40
C LYS A 1057 30.99 41.69 -11.93
#